data_AF-C5L501-F1
#
_entry.id   AF-C5L501-F1
#
_cell.length_a   1.000
_cell.length_b   1.000
_cell.length_c   1.000
_cell.angle_alpha   90.00
_cell.angle_beta   90.00
_cell.angle_gamma   90.00
#
_symmetry.space_group_name_H-M   'P 1'
#
loop_
_entity.id
_entity.type
_entity.pdbx_description
1 polymer ?
#
loop_
_entity_poly.entity_id
_entity_poly.type
_entity_poly.pdbx_seq_one_letter_code
_entity_poly.pdbx_strand_id
1 'polypeptide(L)'
;MATFDNTTVCDSNLFSQEDWLEVVYIGSAVLFIMALRGLSKTETAKWGNIYGMLGMAAAVAGAWASQFVCDEGTWLIAISLFPGLVIGALLAGHVTMIQMPQMVGLLNAFGGLASALEALGLFLDPNAEFGPNGFAQIDESERTAEVVIQTIAMFLSMIIGMLTFFGSIIACLKLNGNLASKARVPPFRTVITLLIMVLISIVKHYTARYGTGLGLMYMLFVAVLSSIWGVLFVIAIGGADMPVVICILNTGSGFAGVCAGFMLSNKLLVITGAFVGCSGAILSVIMCEAMNRSLWSTLVGGFGEGTSSGGAKVEGEMKEIALEELAETLNHSKEVVIVPGYGMAAAKAQHAVAQVTEILRGRGVRVRFGIHPVAGRLPGHMNVLLAEARVPYDIVLAMDEINDDFEKTDVTIVVGANDIVNPAAVEDPTCPIAGMPVLEVWKSKMTVVMKRGRGAGYSGVDNPLFVRENNRMFFGSAKPKMEELAGRLLELTADGKKVRLGQVEAHEPAQEPETNDSTTDVGPPPVRETFYELGVLKDRYPGEKRVALVPSICAKMYEKGYAIYIEKNAGAEAGFSDAAYEAVGCVVLPDSSGVCAKAKMVFVIRPPPVDVLHRLRGKYCVSWVGRLTDAGKKEIEIANGEGVNLIDVTAVPRITIAQKLDCLSSQAKIAGHRAVLEAAHEYQKFFAPEITAAGKYPPCRVMVLGAGVAGLAAIGTAVSLGAEVRAWDVRDVSDQVESMGGKWFSVDFKEEGGGSGGYAKESSDAFKAAQKATFHKHAKECDIIITTAAIPGRPSPRLIEGYMVDSMRPGSVIVDLGVEGGGNCELTRKGESYLYEQKVRIIGYTDMASRMADQASTMFAANMLNFLTHVHSKGPEEARDARSFESHLEANIKESPESDIIVRSIVCCKDGQSPPLKVLKMPPPPQPSPAVPKKAETPQSPGQGGVSQVNAVGGGVLASSQFLLLISAGILVIIAIWAPRTFIDLLMVFVLAGFVGYMLVWNVQPALHTPLMSVSNAISGQVVLGGIFMVSSEEVATQVFAVAAIAIAAINIGGGFMVTHRMLAMFKRDAS
;
A
#
# COMPACT_ATOMS: atom_id res chain seq x y z
N MET A 1 -42.96 9.64 -60.92
CA MET A 1 -42.16 10.88 -61.11
C MET A 1 -42.78 11.95 -60.23
N ALA A 2 -42.33 12.01 -58.98
CA ALA A 2 -42.51 13.12 -58.07
C ALA A 2 -41.18 13.18 -57.31
N THR A 3 -40.43 14.24 -57.55
CA THR A 3 -39.15 14.55 -56.96
C THR A 3 -39.32 14.71 -55.45
N PHE A 4 -38.67 13.85 -54.66
CA PHE A 4 -38.47 14.10 -53.25
C PHE A 4 -37.46 15.24 -53.13
N ASP A 5 -37.95 16.39 -52.66
CA ASP A 5 -37.17 17.57 -52.36
C ASP A 5 -36.45 17.33 -51.02
N ASN A 6 -35.12 17.43 -51.01
CA ASN A 6 -34.24 17.05 -49.91
C ASN A 6 -34.01 18.20 -48.91
N THR A 7 -34.88 19.20 -48.87
CA THR A 7 -34.61 20.49 -48.21
C THR A 7 -35.49 20.82 -47.00
N THR A 8 -36.32 19.89 -46.52
CA THR A 8 -37.29 20.17 -45.43
C THR A 8 -37.42 19.04 -44.41
N VAL A 9 -36.32 18.63 -43.76
CA VAL A 9 -36.34 17.70 -42.61
C VAL A 9 -35.96 18.37 -41.28
N CYS A 10 -35.67 19.68 -41.26
CA CYS A 10 -35.26 20.38 -40.03
C CYS A 10 -36.39 21.03 -39.23
N ASP A 11 -37.67 20.83 -39.56
CA ASP A 11 -38.79 21.40 -38.79
C ASP A 11 -39.88 20.36 -38.53
N SER A 12 -39.92 19.78 -37.32
CA SER A 12 -41.18 19.54 -36.58
C SER A 12 -40.95 18.89 -35.21
N ASN A 13 -41.40 19.60 -34.18
CA ASN A 13 -41.53 19.17 -32.79
C ASN A 13 -42.51 17.99 -32.64
N LEU A 14 -42.08 16.95 -31.92
CA LEU A 14 -42.82 16.26 -30.84
C LEU A 14 -41.84 15.20 -30.25
N PHE A 15 -41.34 15.43 -29.03
CA PHE A 15 -40.06 14.94 -28.42
C PHE A 15 -38.84 15.76 -28.86
N SER A 16 -38.18 16.44 -27.91
CA SER A 16 -36.92 17.16 -28.13
C SER A 16 -35.89 16.19 -28.73
N GLN A 17 -35.44 16.46 -29.94
CA GLN A 17 -34.79 15.49 -30.84
C GLN A 17 -33.40 14.95 -30.40
N GLU A 18 -32.94 15.15 -29.15
CA GLU A 18 -31.57 14.78 -28.75
C GLU A 18 -31.40 14.14 -27.36
N ASP A 19 -32.49 13.80 -26.66
CA ASP A 19 -32.38 13.08 -25.38
C ASP A 19 -31.58 11.77 -25.53
N TRP A 20 -31.62 11.14 -26.70
CA TRP A 20 -30.90 9.89 -26.97
C TRP A 20 -29.37 10.08 -27.03
N LEU A 21 -28.87 11.20 -27.58
CA LEU A 21 -27.43 11.48 -27.64
C LEU A 21 -26.90 11.77 -26.23
N GLU A 22 -27.67 12.50 -25.42
CA GLU A 22 -27.35 12.69 -24.01
C GLU A 22 -27.32 11.35 -23.25
N VAL A 23 -28.25 10.43 -23.53
CA VAL A 23 -28.24 9.07 -22.95
C VAL A 23 -27.01 8.28 -23.38
N VAL A 24 -26.60 8.36 -24.65
CA VAL A 24 -25.35 7.74 -25.12
C VAL A 24 -24.15 8.33 -24.38
N TYR A 25 -24.10 9.64 -24.18
CA TYR A 25 -23.04 10.31 -23.43
C TYR A 25 -23.00 9.94 -21.96
N ILE A 26 -24.16 9.79 -21.31
CA ILE A 26 -24.25 9.25 -19.95
C ILE A 26 -23.69 7.82 -19.91
N GLY A 27 -24.09 6.98 -20.87
CA GLY A 27 -23.55 5.62 -21.01
C GLY A 27 -22.02 5.60 -21.18
N SER A 28 -21.48 6.45 -22.05
CA SER A 28 -20.04 6.62 -22.26
C SER A 28 -19.33 7.13 -21.00
N ALA A 29 -19.90 8.07 -20.26
CA ALA A 29 -19.35 8.55 -19.00
C ALA A 29 -19.28 7.43 -17.93
N VAL A 30 -20.32 6.60 -17.83
CA VAL A 30 -20.31 5.40 -16.96
C VAL A 30 -19.22 4.43 -17.39
N LEU A 31 -19.05 4.20 -18.69
CA LEU A 31 -17.97 3.35 -19.22
C LEU A 31 -16.58 3.92 -18.91
N PHE A 32 -16.37 5.23 -18.97
CA PHE A 32 -15.11 5.87 -18.56
C PHE A 32 -14.86 5.76 -17.04
N ILE A 33 -15.90 5.89 -16.21
CA ILE A 33 -15.81 5.63 -14.76
C ILE A 33 -15.38 4.17 -14.51
N MET A 34 -16.00 3.22 -15.21
CA MET A 34 -15.66 1.80 -15.12
C MET A 34 -14.26 1.51 -15.67
N ALA A 35 -13.79 2.28 -16.66
CA ALA A 35 -12.44 2.19 -17.19
C ALA A 35 -11.40 2.49 -16.11
N LEU A 36 -11.54 3.64 -15.43
CA LEU A 36 -10.66 4.06 -14.34
C LEU A 36 -10.77 3.14 -13.12
N ARG A 37 -12.00 2.76 -12.73
CA ARG A 37 -12.22 1.81 -11.63
C ARG A 37 -11.58 0.44 -11.92
N GLY A 38 -11.62 -0.01 -13.17
CA GLY A 38 -11.02 -1.27 -13.59
C GLY A 38 -9.51 -1.32 -13.31
N LEU A 39 -8.82 -0.18 -13.32
CA LEU A 39 -7.39 -0.07 -12.99
C LEU A 39 -7.08 -0.12 -11.48
N SER A 40 -8.07 -0.25 -10.61
CA SER A 40 -7.82 -0.40 -9.15
C SER A 40 -7.16 -1.73 -8.78
N LYS A 41 -7.31 -2.77 -9.62
CA LYS A 41 -6.69 -4.08 -9.41
C LYS A 41 -6.18 -4.65 -10.72
N THR A 42 -5.11 -5.44 -10.65
CA THR A 42 -4.50 -6.08 -11.82
C THR A 42 -5.46 -7.06 -12.51
N GLU A 43 -6.32 -7.76 -11.77
CA GLU A 43 -7.29 -8.70 -12.35
C GLU A 43 -8.36 -8.00 -13.20
N THR A 44 -8.78 -6.80 -12.79
CA THR A 44 -9.82 -6.01 -13.45
C THR A 44 -9.27 -5.03 -14.50
N ALA A 45 -7.96 -4.80 -14.54
CA ALA A 45 -7.35 -3.75 -15.35
C ALA A 45 -7.65 -3.90 -16.85
N LYS A 46 -7.70 -5.14 -17.37
CA LYS A 46 -8.05 -5.42 -18.78
C LYS A 46 -9.48 -5.00 -19.12
N TRP A 47 -10.41 -5.31 -18.23
CA TRP A 47 -11.79 -4.85 -18.36
C TRP A 47 -11.86 -3.33 -18.31
N GLY A 48 -11.03 -2.68 -17.48
CA GLY A 48 -10.87 -1.23 -17.48
C GLY A 48 -10.55 -0.67 -18.88
N ASN A 49 -9.54 -1.22 -19.56
CA ASN A 49 -9.21 -0.79 -20.91
C ASN A 49 -10.33 -1.05 -21.94
N ILE A 50 -11.04 -2.19 -21.82
CA ILE A 50 -12.17 -2.51 -22.69
C ILE A 50 -13.33 -1.52 -22.48
N TYR A 51 -13.68 -1.19 -21.23
CA TYR A 51 -14.71 -0.20 -20.95
C TYR A 51 -14.33 1.17 -21.52
N GLY A 52 -13.06 1.57 -21.44
CA GLY A 52 -12.58 2.80 -22.06
C GLY A 52 -12.77 2.80 -23.59
N MET A 53 -12.41 1.70 -24.26
CA MET A 53 -12.60 1.57 -25.71
C MET A 53 -14.09 1.59 -26.11
N LEU A 54 -14.94 0.89 -25.35
CA LEU A 54 -16.39 0.89 -25.59
C LEU A 54 -17.01 2.26 -25.36
N GLY A 55 -16.60 2.98 -24.31
CA GLY A 55 -17.06 4.34 -24.02
C GLY A 55 -16.66 5.32 -25.11
N MET A 56 -15.40 5.24 -25.58
CA MET A 56 -14.92 6.05 -26.70
C MET A 56 -15.68 5.75 -28.00
N ALA A 57 -15.86 4.46 -28.33
CA ALA A 57 -16.58 4.05 -29.52
C ALA A 57 -18.05 4.51 -29.49
N ALA A 58 -18.73 4.37 -28.35
CA ALA A 58 -20.09 4.83 -28.18
C ALA A 58 -20.21 6.36 -28.31
N ALA A 59 -19.29 7.12 -27.70
CA ALA A 59 -19.26 8.57 -27.79
C ALA A 59 -19.05 9.06 -29.23
N VAL A 60 -18.05 8.51 -29.93
CA VAL A 60 -17.73 8.88 -31.31
C VAL A 60 -18.85 8.47 -32.27
N ALA A 61 -19.39 7.25 -32.13
CA ALA A 61 -20.50 6.79 -32.96
C ALA A 61 -21.77 7.61 -32.73
N GLY A 62 -22.07 7.97 -31.47
CA GLY A 62 -23.19 8.83 -31.13
C GLY A 62 -23.05 10.23 -31.74
N ALA A 63 -21.87 10.84 -31.61
CA ALA A 63 -21.61 12.14 -32.23
C ALA A 63 -21.66 12.09 -33.77
N TRP A 64 -21.11 11.04 -34.39
CA TRP A 64 -21.15 10.86 -35.83
C TRP A 64 -22.58 10.65 -36.34
N ALA A 65 -23.40 9.86 -35.64
CA ALA A 65 -24.80 9.63 -36.00
C ALA A 65 -25.74 10.80 -35.66
N SER A 66 -25.23 11.85 -35.01
CA SER A 66 -26.03 13.01 -34.64
C SER A 66 -26.42 13.84 -35.86
N GLN A 67 -27.53 14.54 -35.76
CA GLN A 67 -28.01 15.46 -36.79
C GLN A 67 -27.11 16.70 -36.99
N PHE A 68 -26.15 16.93 -36.09
CA PHE A 68 -25.10 17.96 -36.23
C PHE A 68 -24.06 17.61 -37.30
N VAL A 69 -24.03 16.37 -37.77
CA VAL A 69 -23.16 15.92 -38.86
C VAL A 69 -23.96 15.91 -40.15
N CYS A 70 -23.74 16.91 -41.01
CA CYS A 70 -24.42 17.07 -42.29
C CYS A 70 -23.43 17.27 -43.46
N ASP A 71 -23.96 17.25 -44.68
CA ASP A 71 -23.21 17.48 -45.93
C ASP A 71 -21.93 16.65 -46.08
N GLU A 72 -20.79 17.31 -46.36
CA GLU A 72 -19.48 16.70 -46.50
C GLU A 72 -18.90 16.18 -45.18
N GLY A 73 -19.49 16.56 -44.04
CA GLY A 73 -18.98 16.23 -42.70
C GLY A 73 -18.84 14.72 -42.46
N THR A 74 -19.77 13.91 -42.98
CA THR A 74 -19.76 12.45 -42.77
C THR A 74 -18.51 11.78 -43.33
N TRP A 75 -18.08 12.15 -44.54
CA TRP A 75 -16.89 11.54 -45.16
C TRP A 75 -15.59 12.19 -44.67
N LEU A 76 -15.63 13.48 -44.31
CA LEU A 76 -14.51 14.19 -43.69
C LEU A 76 -14.15 13.60 -42.32
N ILE A 77 -15.13 13.16 -41.54
CA ILE A 77 -14.89 12.39 -40.31
C ILE A 77 -14.18 11.08 -40.64
N ALA A 78 -14.69 10.30 -41.61
CA ALA A 78 -14.11 9.00 -41.94
C ALA A 78 -12.65 9.11 -42.42
N ILE A 79 -12.33 10.06 -43.29
CA ILE A 79 -10.98 10.23 -43.86
C ILE A 79 -9.97 10.79 -42.84
N SER A 80 -10.42 11.42 -41.76
CA SER A 80 -9.55 11.91 -40.70
C SER A 80 -9.43 10.92 -39.53
N LEU A 81 -10.55 10.36 -39.07
CA LEU A 81 -10.65 9.45 -37.93
C LEU A 81 -9.91 8.13 -38.18
N PHE A 82 -10.21 7.42 -39.26
CA PHE A 82 -9.66 6.08 -39.47
C PHE A 82 -8.14 6.08 -39.69
N PRO A 83 -7.56 6.94 -40.56
CA PRO A 83 -6.12 7.02 -40.69
C PRO A 83 -5.43 7.44 -39.39
N GLY A 84 -6.03 8.37 -38.62
CA GLY A 84 -5.50 8.75 -37.32
C GLY A 84 -5.46 7.57 -36.33
N LEU A 85 -6.55 6.82 -36.20
CA LEU A 85 -6.61 5.61 -35.36
C LEU A 85 -5.54 4.58 -35.76
N VAL A 86 -5.39 4.33 -37.06
CA VAL A 86 -4.39 3.39 -37.60
C VAL A 86 -2.97 3.88 -37.32
N ILE A 87 -2.66 5.15 -37.62
CA ILE A 87 -1.34 5.74 -37.36
C ILE A 87 -1.01 5.66 -35.87
N GLY A 88 -1.95 6.02 -34.99
CA GLY A 88 -1.78 5.91 -33.54
C GLY A 88 -1.47 4.49 -33.09
N ALA A 89 -2.25 3.52 -33.57
CA ALA A 89 -2.06 2.10 -33.26
C ALA A 89 -0.71 1.56 -33.77
N LEU A 90 -0.27 1.97 -34.98
CA LEU A 90 1.02 1.57 -35.56
C LEU A 90 2.20 2.18 -34.80
N LEU A 91 2.13 3.47 -34.45
CA LEU A 91 3.14 4.13 -33.61
C LEU A 91 3.24 3.43 -32.26
N ALA A 92 2.10 3.15 -31.63
CA ALA A 92 2.03 2.41 -30.38
C ALA A 92 2.56 0.99 -30.49
N GLY A 93 2.38 0.30 -31.63
CA GLY A 93 2.87 -1.06 -31.87
C GLY A 93 4.39 -1.16 -32.00
N HIS A 94 5.03 -0.15 -32.60
CA HIS A 94 6.48 -0.16 -32.84
C HIS A 94 7.33 0.33 -31.67
N VAL A 95 6.75 1.07 -30.71
CA VAL A 95 7.49 1.62 -29.58
C VAL A 95 7.91 0.52 -28.59
N THR A 96 9.17 0.54 -28.16
CA THR A 96 9.67 -0.37 -27.11
C THR A 96 9.19 0.05 -25.72
N MET A 97 9.11 -0.88 -24.76
CA MET A 97 8.61 -0.58 -23.41
C MET A 97 9.47 0.46 -22.66
N ILE A 98 10.75 0.57 -23.01
CA ILE A 98 11.69 1.57 -22.46
C ILE A 98 11.38 2.98 -22.97
N GLN A 99 10.82 3.09 -24.18
CA GLN A 99 10.43 4.36 -24.82
C GLN A 99 8.99 4.79 -24.47
N MET A 100 8.31 4.05 -23.58
CA MET A 100 6.96 4.39 -23.13
C MET A 100 6.82 5.79 -22.53
N PRO A 101 7.76 6.32 -21.71
CA PRO A 101 7.64 7.68 -21.20
C PRO A 101 7.48 8.72 -22.32
N GLN A 102 8.19 8.53 -23.43
CA GLN A 102 8.16 9.43 -24.59
C GLN A 102 6.89 9.23 -25.43
N MET A 103 6.41 8.00 -25.57
CA MET A 103 5.15 7.74 -26.25
C MET A 103 3.97 8.36 -25.49
N VAL A 104 3.91 8.16 -24.17
CA VAL A 104 2.88 8.77 -23.30
C VAL A 104 2.95 10.29 -23.37
N GLY A 105 4.16 10.87 -23.32
CA GLY A 105 4.35 12.31 -23.51
C GLY A 105 3.88 12.81 -24.88
N LEU A 106 4.18 12.09 -25.97
CA LEU A 106 3.77 12.46 -27.31
C LEU A 106 2.24 12.41 -27.50
N LEU A 107 1.58 11.39 -26.94
CA LEU A 107 0.13 11.25 -26.95
C LEU A 107 -0.55 12.43 -26.22
N ASN A 108 0.01 12.88 -25.09
CA ASN A 108 -0.43 14.10 -24.41
C ASN A 108 -0.28 15.36 -25.26
N ALA A 109 0.82 15.45 -26.02
CA ALA A 109 1.03 16.56 -26.93
C ALA A 109 -0.13 16.64 -27.95
N PHE A 110 -0.52 15.50 -28.53
CA PHE A 110 -1.61 15.42 -29.51
C PHE A 110 -2.96 15.84 -28.92
N GLY A 111 -3.31 15.40 -27.70
CA GLY A 111 -4.54 15.85 -27.03
C GLY A 111 -4.58 17.37 -26.82
N GLY A 112 -3.46 17.97 -26.40
CA GLY A 112 -3.33 19.43 -26.26
C GLY A 112 -3.44 20.17 -27.59
N LEU A 113 -2.79 19.66 -28.65
CA LEU A 113 -2.85 20.28 -29.97
C LEU A 113 -4.25 20.19 -30.58
N ALA A 114 -4.93 19.05 -30.49
CA ALA A 114 -6.31 18.91 -30.98
C ALA A 114 -7.25 19.94 -30.33
N SER A 115 -7.18 20.09 -29.00
CA SER A 115 -7.97 21.10 -28.26
C SER A 115 -7.68 22.54 -28.72
N ALA A 116 -6.42 22.85 -29.05
CA ALA A 116 -6.02 24.17 -29.54
C ALA A 116 -6.49 24.43 -30.98
N LEU A 117 -6.48 23.40 -31.84
CA LEU A 117 -7.00 23.51 -33.21
C LEU A 117 -8.52 23.70 -33.21
N GLU A 118 -9.24 23.03 -32.31
CA GLU A 118 -10.68 23.26 -32.11
C GLU A 118 -10.98 24.69 -31.68
N ALA A 119 -10.21 25.22 -30.72
CA ALA A 119 -10.35 26.60 -30.29
C ALA A 119 -10.14 27.60 -31.45
N LEU A 120 -9.17 27.34 -32.34
CA LEU A 120 -8.90 28.19 -33.49
C LEU A 120 -9.96 28.08 -34.57
N GLY A 121 -10.39 26.85 -34.89
CA GLY A 121 -11.43 26.62 -35.89
C GLY A 121 -12.75 27.25 -35.45
N LEU A 122 -13.17 27.04 -34.20
CA LEU A 122 -14.41 27.59 -33.68
C LEU A 122 -14.38 29.13 -33.61
N PHE A 123 -13.20 29.72 -33.39
CA PHE A 123 -13.04 31.18 -33.41
C PHE A 123 -13.14 31.79 -34.82
N LEU A 124 -12.80 31.02 -35.85
CA LEU A 124 -12.84 31.45 -37.25
C LEU A 124 -14.22 31.33 -37.87
N ASP A 125 -15.11 30.56 -37.24
CA ASP A 125 -16.48 30.40 -37.69
C ASP A 125 -17.34 31.60 -37.23
N PRO A 126 -17.82 32.45 -38.17
CA PRO A 126 -18.66 33.60 -37.85
C PRO A 126 -20.08 33.19 -37.43
N ASN A 127 -20.49 31.96 -37.74
CA ASN A 127 -21.78 31.37 -37.39
C ASN A 127 -21.69 30.52 -36.10
N ALA A 128 -20.50 30.35 -35.52
CA ALA A 128 -20.28 29.63 -34.26
C ALA A 128 -20.73 30.43 -33.03
N GLU A 129 -21.89 31.08 -33.12
CA GLU A 129 -22.60 31.55 -31.95
C GLU A 129 -23.26 30.35 -31.25
N PHE A 130 -22.41 29.61 -30.52
CA PHE A 130 -22.68 28.56 -29.52
C PHE A 130 -23.00 27.14 -30.00
N GLY A 131 -21.94 26.35 -30.18
CA GLY A 131 -22.04 24.94 -30.57
C GLY A 131 -22.58 24.75 -31.99
N PRO A 132 -22.67 23.52 -32.50
CA PRO A 132 -22.95 23.24 -33.91
C PRO A 132 -24.30 23.74 -34.47
N ASN A 133 -25.14 24.49 -33.73
CA ASN A 133 -26.39 25.04 -34.29
C ASN A 133 -26.92 26.36 -33.71
N GLY A 134 -26.27 26.99 -32.73
CA GLY A 134 -26.75 28.24 -32.16
C GLY A 134 -28.12 28.18 -31.48
N PHE A 135 -28.24 28.86 -30.35
CA PHE A 135 -29.49 28.84 -29.62
C PHE A 135 -30.53 29.75 -30.31
N ALA A 136 -31.56 29.15 -30.90
CA ALA A 136 -32.72 29.87 -31.41
C ALA A 136 -33.63 30.47 -30.30
N GLN A 137 -33.32 30.29 -29.00
CA GLN A 137 -34.19 30.70 -27.88
C GLN A 137 -33.45 31.16 -26.61
N ILE A 138 -32.48 32.08 -26.71
CA ILE A 138 -31.92 32.76 -25.52
C ILE A 138 -32.33 34.23 -25.53
N ASP A 139 -32.74 34.73 -24.36
CA ASP A 139 -33.06 36.14 -24.16
C ASP A 139 -31.86 37.02 -24.58
N GLU A 140 -32.14 38.11 -25.30
CA GLU A 140 -31.14 39.01 -25.87
C GLU A 140 -30.14 39.54 -24.81
N SER A 141 -30.56 39.59 -23.53
CA SER A 141 -29.75 39.97 -22.39
C SER A 141 -28.74 38.90 -21.92
N GLU A 142 -29.01 37.60 -22.11
CA GLU A 142 -28.12 36.50 -21.68
C GLU A 142 -27.09 36.12 -22.75
N ARG A 143 -27.41 36.32 -24.04
CA ARG A 143 -26.54 36.04 -25.20
C ARG A 143 -25.15 36.66 -25.07
N THR A 144 -25.07 37.91 -24.59
CA THR A 144 -23.78 38.62 -24.46
C THR A 144 -22.87 37.98 -23.40
N ALA A 145 -23.43 37.49 -22.29
CA ALA A 145 -22.67 36.90 -21.20
C ALA A 145 -22.13 35.52 -21.57
N GLU A 146 -22.91 34.73 -22.32
CA GLU A 146 -22.47 33.44 -22.83
C GLU A 146 -21.31 33.60 -23.83
N VAL A 147 -21.37 34.58 -24.75
CA VAL A 147 -20.34 34.73 -25.82
C VAL A 147 -19.00 34.98 -25.16
N VAL A 148 -19.00 35.80 -24.11
CA VAL A 148 -17.82 36.13 -23.33
C VAL A 148 -17.21 34.88 -22.70
N ILE A 149 -18.03 34.00 -22.10
CA ILE A 149 -17.55 32.78 -21.45
C ILE A 149 -17.01 31.78 -22.47
N GLN A 150 -17.71 31.58 -23.58
CA GLN A 150 -17.25 30.69 -24.65
C GLN A 150 -15.92 31.20 -25.23
N THR A 151 -15.81 32.50 -25.47
CA THR A 151 -14.56 33.16 -25.90
C THR A 151 -13.44 32.88 -24.91
N ILE A 152 -13.67 33.09 -23.62
CA ILE A 152 -12.68 32.81 -22.57
C ILE A 152 -12.27 31.33 -22.61
N ALA A 153 -13.22 30.40 -22.77
CA ALA A 153 -12.93 28.97 -22.87
C ALA A 153 -12.07 28.64 -24.10
N MET A 154 -12.30 29.25 -25.27
CA MET A 154 -11.45 29.08 -26.44
C MET A 154 -10.02 29.60 -26.21
N PHE A 155 -9.87 30.81 -25.65
CA PHE A 155 -8.54 31.34 -25.34
C PHE A 155 -7.80 30.48 -24.32
N LEU A 156 -8.49 29.98 -23.29
CA LEU A 156 -7.89 29.05 -22.32
C LEU A 156 -7.51 27.72 -22.97
N SER A 157 -8.37 27.16 -23.83
CA SER A 157 -8.05 25.94 -24.58
C SER A 157 -6.83 26.13 -25.48
N MET A 158 -6.74 27.25 -26.18
CA MET A 158 -5.57 27.62 -27.01
C MET A 158 -4.30 27.74 -26.16
N ILE A 159 -4.36 28.45 -25.03
CA ILE A 159 -3.20 28.64 -24.14
C ILE A 159 -2.72 27.30 -23.58
N ILE A 160 -3.63 26.55 -22.96
CA ILE A 160 -3.30 25.30 -22.27
C ILE A 160 -2.90 24.23 -23.28
N GLY A 161 -3.59 24.15 -24.43
CA GLY A 161 -3.31 23.20 -25.50
C GLY A 161 -1.93 23.41 -26.13
N MET A 162 -1.58 24.64 -26.52
CA MET A 162 -0.28 24.95 -27.12
C MET A 162 0.88 24.79 -26.12
N LEU A 163 0.67 25.19 -24.86
CA LEU A 163 1.59 24.95 -23.76
C LEU A 163 1.86 23.46 -23.58
N THR A 164 0.79 22.65 -23.56
CA THR A 164 0.87 21.21 -23.37
C THR A 164 1.58 20.53 -24.54
N PHE A 165 1.27 20.93 -25.78
CA PHE A 165 1.90 20.39 -26.98
C PHE A 165 3.41 20.64 -27.00
N PHE A 166 3.82 21.91 -26.93
CA PHE A 166 5.24 22.26 -26.97
C PHE A 166 6.00 21.79 -25.74
N GLY A 167 5.39 21.85 -24.55
CA GLY A 167 5.99 21.30 -23.33
C GLY A 167 6.25 19.80 -23.46
N SER A 168 5.28 19.05 -23.97
CA SER A 168 5.39 17.59 -24.14
C SER A 168 6.45 17.20 -25.16
N ILE A 169 6.59 17.95 -26.26
CA ILE A 169 7.67 17.75 -27.23
C ILE A 169 9.04 17.92 -26.56
N ILE A 170 9.24 19.01 -25.80
CA ILE A 170 10.51 19.24 -25.11
C ILE A 170 10.78 18.16 -24.06
N ALA A 171 9.76 17.70 -23.34
CA ALA A 171 9.89 16.59 -22.39
C ALA A 171 10.37 15.31 -23.10
N CYS A 172 9.75 14.98 -24.26
CA CYS A 172 10.16 13.83 -25.08
C CYS A 172 11.60 13.96 -25.58
N LEU A 173 12.01 15.15 -26.05
CA LEU A 173 13.37 15.40 -26.51
C LEU A 173 14.41 15.26 -25.38
N LYS A 174 14.09 15.69 -24.16
CA LYS A 174 14.94 15.49 -22.97
C LYS A 174 15.05 14.01 -22.59
N LEU A 175 13.94 13.27 -22.67
CA LEU A 175 13.91 11.85 -22.31
C LEU A 175 14.64 10.98 -23.33
N ASN A 176 14.57 11.31 -24.62
CA ASN A 176 15.34 10.63 -25.68
C ASN A 176 16.83 11.02 -25.71
N GLY A 177 17.23 12.05 -24.97
CA GLY A 177 18.63 12.51 -24.91
C GLY A 177 19.03 13.45 -26.05
N ASN A 178 18.10 13.81 -26.94
CA ASN A 178 18.32 14.80 -28.00
C ASN A 178 18.50 16.22 -27.43
N LEU A 179 17.93 16.49 -26.24
CA LEU A 179 18.14 17.71 -25.49
C LEU A 179 18.83 17.40 -24.15
N ALA A 180 19.71 18.30 -23.70
CA ALA A 180 20.42 18.14 -22.44
C ALA A 180 19.44 18.02 -21.25
N SER A 181 19.68 17.02 -20.40
CA SER A 181 18.84 16.74 -19.23
C SER A 181 19.02 17.73 -18.06
N LYS A 182 20.01 18.63 -18.12
CA LYS A 182 20.25 19.63 -17.06
C LYS A 182 19.18 20.73 -17.11
N ALA A 183 18.68 21.13 -15.94
CA ALA A 183 17.81 22.30 -15.80
C ALA A 183 18.53 23.57 -16.26
N ARG A 184 17.85 24.41 -17.06
CA ARG A 184 18.36 25.72 -17.47
C ARG A 184 17.24 26.74 -17.27
N VAL A 185 17.37 27.63 -16.31
CA VAL A 185 16.36 28.67 -16.05
C VAL A 185 16.56 29.81 -17.06
N PRO A 186 15.62 30.03 -18.00
CA PRO A 186 15.77 31.07 -19.00
C PRO A 186 15.36 32.44 -18.42
N PRO A 187 16.10 33.54 -18.72
CA PRO A 187 15.89 34.85 -18.08
C PRO A 187 14.55 35.52 -18.42
N PHE A 188 13.90 35.14 -19.53
CA PHE A 188 12.66 35.78 -20.00
C PHE A 188 11.37 35.05 -19.61
N ARG A 189 11.44 33.96 -18.81
CA ARG A 189 10.27 33.14 -18.42
C ARG A 189 9.20 33.97 -17.69
N THR A 190 9.60 34.80 -16.74
CA THR A 190 8.68 35.63 -15.95
C THR A 190 8.00 36.70 -16.80
N VAL A 191 8.73 37.30 -17.74
CA VAL A 191 8.19 38.32 -18.66
C VAL A 191 7.10 37.71 -19.54
N ILE A 192 7.35 36.55 -20.13
CA ILE A 192 6.37 35.87 -20.98
C ILE A 192 5.13 35.45 -20.16
N THR A 193 5.33 35.01 -18.91
CA THR A 193 4.22 34.68 -18.00
C THR A 193 3.35 35.91 -17.74
N LEU A 194 3.97 37.06 -17.43
CA LEU A 194 3.25 38.33 -17.22
C LEU A 194 2.52 38.78 -18.50
N LEU A 195 3.15 38.66 -19.66
CA LEU A 195 2.52 38.97 -20.94
C LEU A 195 1.27 38.12 -21.19
N ILE A 196 1.33 36.81 -20.95
CA ILE A 196 0.15 35.93 -21.07
C ILE A 196 -0.96 36.36 -20.09
N MET A 197 -0.64 36.68 -18.84
CA MET A 197 -1.62 37.14 -17.85
C MET A 197 -2.29 38.47 -18.24
N VAL A 198 -1.51 39.43 -18.77
CA VAL A 198 -2.03 40.70 -19.30
C VAL A 198 -2.94 40.44 -20.49
N LEU A 199 -2.55 39.54 -21.39
CA LEU A 199 -3.37 39.15 -22.53
C LEU A 199 -4.69 38.56 -22.03
N ILE A 200 -4.69 37.57 -21.13
CA ILE A 200 -5.92 36.97 -20.56
C ILE A 200 -6.88 38.06 -20.03
N SER A 201 -6.34 39.09 -19.38
CA SER A 201 -7.14 40.18 -18.79
C SER A 201 -7.86 41.05 -19.82
N ILE A 202 -7.35 41.12 -21.06
CA ILE A 202 -7.96 41.91 -22.15
C ILE A 202 -8.85 41.09 -23.09
N VAL A 203 -8.99 39.77 -22.89
CA VAL A 203 -9.85 38.88 -23.72
C VAL A 203 -11.27 39.44 -23.85
N LYS A 204 -11.86 39.96 -22.76
CA LYS A 204 -13.20 40.57 -22.74
C LYS A 204 -13.35 41.75 -23.73
N HIS A 205 -12.28 42.44 -24.10
CA HIS A 205 -12.37 43.54 -25.07
C HIS A 205 -12.50 43.04 -26.51
N TYR A 206 -12.08 41.80 -26.77
CA TYR A 206 -12.09 41.17 -28.09
C TYR A 206 -13.31 40.26 -28.30
N THR A 207 -14.11 40.01 -27.26
CA THR A 207 -15.39 39.29 -27.35
C THR A 207 -16.41 40.03 -28.22
N ALA A 208 -16.36 41.37 -28.26
CA ALA A 208 -17.19 42.21 -29.13
C ALA A 208 -16.67 42.33 -30.58
N ARG A 209 -15.61 41.60 -30.93
CA ARG A 209 -14.91 41.65 -32.23
C ARG A 209 -14.64 40.24 -32.80
N TYR A 210 -15.56 39.33 -32.55
CA TYR A 210 -15.57 37.97 -33.09
C TYR A 210 -15.41 37.97 -34.62
N GLY A 211 -14.61 37.05 -35.18
CA GLY A 211 -14.36 36.98 -36.63
C GLY A 211 -13.63 38.17 -37.26
N THR A 212 -13.18 39.16 -36.47
CA THR A 212 -12.41 40.30 -37.01
C THR A 212 -10.92 39.97 -37.09
N GLY A 213 -10.21 40.55 -38.07
CA GLY A 213 -8.76 40.37 -38.22
C GLY A 213 -7.95 40.69 -36.97
N LEU A 214 -8.41 41.66 -36.15
CA LEU A 214 -7.74 42.02 -34.90
C LEU A 214 -7.88 40.95 -33.81
N GLY A 215 -9.06 40.33 -33.69
CA GLY A 215 -9.30 39.22 -32.76
C GLY A 215 -8.48 37.98 -33.12
N LEU A 216 -8.40 37.66 -34.42
CA LEU A 216 -7.57 36.56 -34.92
C LEU A 216 -6.09 36.80 -34.67
N MET A 217 -5.58 38.01 -34.94
CA MET A 217 -4.21 38.38 -34.60
C MET A 217 -3.89 38.18 -33.12
N TYR A 218 -4.84 38.55 -32.25
CA TYR A 218 -4.69 38.38 -30.81
C TYR A 218 -4.68 36.90 -30.40
N MET A 219 -5.55 36.05 -30.97
CA MET A 219 -5.53 34.60 -30.75
C MET A 219 -4.22 33.94 -31.21
N LEU A 220 -3.74 34.28 -32.40
CA LEU A 220 -2.45 33.79 -32.91
C LEU A 220 -1.28 34.27 -32.03
N PHE A 221 -1.32 35.50 -31.54
CA PHE A 221 -0.29 36.03 -30.65
C PHE A 221 -0.24 35.27 -29.31
N VAL A 222 -1.41 34.99 -28.73
CA VAL A 222 -1.55 34.16 -27.52
C VAL A 222 -1.04 32.73 -27.77
N ALA A 223 -1.35 32.13 -28.93
CA ALA A 223 -0.87 30.81 -29.31
C ALA A 223 0.68 30.75 -29.38
N VAL A 224 1.31 31.75 -30.00
CA VAL A 224 2.77 31.85 -30.10
C VAL A 224 3.40 32.01 -28.72
N LEU A 225 2.89 32.92 -27.88
CA LEU A 225 3.43 33.10 -26.53
C LEU A 225 3.27 31.86 -25.66
N SER A 226 2.14 31.17 -25.77
CA SER A 226 1.89 29.91 -25.04
C SER A 226 2.81 28.79 -25.51
N SER A 227 3.10 28.72 -26.81
CA SER A 227 4.09 27.80 -27.38
C SER A 227 5.48 28.04 -26.81
N ILE A 228 5.94 29.30 -26.81
CA ILE A 228 7.23 29.70 -26.23
C ILE A 228 7.24 29.37 -24.73
N TRP A 229 6.17 29.69 -24.01
CA TRP A 229 6.09 29.41 -22.58
C TRP A 229 6.16 27.91 -22.29
N GLY A 230 5.46 27.05 -23.07
CA GLY A 230 5.54 25.60 -22.94
C GLY A 230 6.97 25.07 -23.10
N VAL A 231 7.72 25.61 -24.08
CA VAL A 231 9.14 25.30 -24.25
C VAL A 231 9.97 25.74 -23.03
N LEU A 232 9.85 27.00 -22.61
CA LEU A 232 10.64 27.55 -21.51
C LEU A 232 10.31 26.90 -20.17
N PHE A 233 9.05 26.52 -19.96
CA PHE A 233 8.56 25.82 -18.78
C PHE A 233 9.29 24.50 -18.60
N VAL A 234 9.34 23.65 -19.63
CA VAL A 234 9.99 22.34 -19.53
C VAL A 234 11.51 22.44 -19.58
N ILE A 235 12.10 23.41 -20.29
CA ILE A 235 13.56 23.64 -20.30
C ILE A 235 14.10 23.90 -18.89
N ALA A 236 13.34 24.63 -18.06
CA ALA A 236 13.72 24.96 -16.68
C ALA A 236 13.75 23.75 -15.73
N ILE A 237 13.21 22.59 -16.12
CA ILE A 237 13.07 21.42 -15.25
C ILE A 237 14.13 20.35 -15.60
N GLY A 238 14.69 19.68 -14.59
CA GLY A 238 15.73 18.66 -14.77
C GLY A 238 15.18 17.31 -15.29
N GLY A 239 16.07 16.49 -15.86
CA GLY A 239 15.77 15.21 -16.48
C GLY A 239 15.09 14.14 -15.61
N ALA A 240 15.34 14.08 -14.30
CA ALA A 240 14.64 13.13 -13.42
C ALA A 240 13.38 13.69 -12.79
N ASP A 241 13.15 14.99 -12.92
CA ASP A 241 11.84 15.58 -12.60
C ASP A 241 10.88 15.45 -13.80
N MET A 242 11.37 14.99 -14.97
CA MET A 242 10.55 14.78 -16.18
C MET A 242 9.33 13.87 -15.97
N PRO A 243 9.34 12.80 -15.15
CA PRO A 243 8.12 12.02 -14.91
C PRO A 243 7.00 12.86 -14.29
N VAL A 244 7.34 13.76 -13.36
CA VAL A 244 6.40 14.71 -12.76
C VAL A 244 5.89 15.68 -13.83
N VAL A 245 6.78 16.18 -14.69
CA VAL A 245 6.40 17.08 -15.80
C VAL A 245 5.43 16.42 -16.77
N ILE A 246 5.64 15.14 -17.13
CA ILE A 246 4.70 14.40 -17.98
C ILE A 246 3.31 14.33 -17.34
N CYS A 247 3.24 14.07 -16.03
CA CYS A 247 1.96 14.05 -15.29
C CYS A 247 1.28 15.42 -15.28
N ILE A 248 2.04 16.51 -15.13
CA ILE A 248 1.51 17.89 -15.15
C ILE A 248 1.02 18.28 -16.55
N LEU A 249 1.74 17.88 -17.59
CA LEU A 249 1.30 18.09 -18.97
C LEU A 249 0.07 17.24 -19.30
N ASN A 250 -0.10 16.07 -18.67
CA ASN A 250 -1.34 15.31 -18.72
C ASN A 250 -2.50 16.04 -18.03
N THR A 251 -2.24 16.71 -16.90
CA THR A 251 -3.22 17.63 -16.31
C THR A 251 -3.61 18.72 -17.31
N GLY A 252 -2.62 19.27 -18.01
CA GLY A 252 -2.82 20.25 -19.08
C GLY A 252 -3.75 19.76 -20.21
N SER A 253 -3.52 18.56 -20.75
CA SER A 253 -4.39 17.99 -21.78
C SER A 253 -5.82 17.76 -21.27
N GLY A 254 -5.98 17.31 -20.02
CA GLY A 254 -7.29 17.18 -19.37
C GLY A 254 -8.03 18.52 -19.24
N PHE A 255 -7.37 19.56 -18.73
CA PHE A 255 -7.96 20.90 -18.62
C PHE A 255 -8.25 21.55 -19.99
N ALA A 256 -7.40 21.32 -21.00
CA ALA A 256 -7.69 21.76 -22.36
C ALA A 256 -8.98 21.10 -22.89
N GLY A 257 -9.17 19.80 -22.61
CA GLY A 257 -10.42 19.08 -22.90
C GLY A 257 -11.63 19.61 -22.13
N VAL A 258 -11.46 20.03 -20.88
CA VAL A 258 -12.53 20.73 -20.13
C VAL A 258 -12.89 22.03 -20.82
N CYS A 259 -11.91 22.84 -21.23
CA CYS A 259 -12.16 24.08 -21.98
C CYS A 259 -12.85 23.82 -23.33
N ALA A 260 -12.51 22.73 -24.03
CA ALA A 260 -13.24 22.27 -25.22
C ALA A 260 -14.70 21.91 -24.88
N GLY A 261 -14.93 21.24 -23.75
CA GLY A 261 -16.29 20.97 -23.25
C GLY A 261 -17.08 22.24 -22.94
N PHE A 262 -16.44 23.25 -22.33
CA PHE A 262 -17.09 24.55 -22.08
C PHE A 262 -17.38 25.33 -23.37
N MET A 263 -16.47 25.31 -24.35
CA MET A 263 -16.69 26.07 -25.59
C MET A 263 -17.73 25.43 -26.52
N LEU A 264 -17.94 24.11 -26.41
CA LEU A 264 -18.90 23.34 -27.20
C LEU A 264 -20.17 22.97 -26.42
N SER A 265 -20.28 23.42 -25.17
CA SER A 265 -21.36 23.04 -24.25
C SER A 265 -21.57 21.53 -24.09
N ASN A 266 -20.49 20.74 -24.17
CA ASN A 266 -20.54 19.29 -24.15
C ASN A 266 -20.17 18.74 -22.76
N LYS A 267 -21.18 18.20 -22.06
CA LYS A 267 -21.02 17.62 -20.71
C LYS A 267 -20.04 16.44 -20.68
N LEU A 268 -20.02 15.59 -21.71
CA LEU A 268 -19.10 14.46 -21.77
C LEU A 268 -17.65 14.94 -21.84
N LEU A 269 -17.34 15.92 -22.70
CA LEU A 269 -16.00 16.52 -22.77
C LEU A 269 -15.54 17.07 -21.42
N VAL A 270 -16.43 17.76 -20.69
CA VAL A 270 -16.16 18.26 -19.34
C VAL A 270 -15.87 17.14 -18.34
N ILE A 271 -16.73 16.11 -18.27
CA ILE A 271 -16.59 15.00 -17.31
C ILE A 271 -15.23 14.33 -17.46
N THR A 272 -14.95 13.96 -18.69
CA THR A 272 -13.82 13.13 -19.05
C THR A 272 -12.52 13.94 -19.03
N GLY A 273 -12.58 15.24 -19.39
CA GLY A 273 -11.46 16.17 -19.24
C GLY A 273 -11.10 16.37 -17.77
N ALA A 274 -12.10 16.46 -16.88
CA ALA A 274 -11.89 16.50 -15.44
C ALA A 274 -11.23 15.21 -14.91
N PHE A 275 -11.66 14.05 -15.40
CA PHE A 275 -11.04 12.76 -15.03
C PHE A 275 -9.55 12.72 -15.38
N VAL A 276 -9.19 13.13 -16.61
CA VAL A 276 -7.79 13.19 -17.06
C VAL A 276 -7.00 14.23 -16.26
N GLY A 277 -7.59 15.41 -16.04
CA GLY A 277 -7.00 16.48 -15.24
C GLY A 277 -6.67 16.05 -13.81
N CYS A 278 -7.63 15.41 -13.14
CA CYS A 278 -7.44 14.83 -11.81
C CYS A 278 -6.39 13.73 -11.81
N SER A 279 -6.40 12.85 -12.82
CA SER A 279 -5.42 11.77 -12.95
C SER A 279 -3.99 12.29 -13.03
N GLY A 280 -3.74 13.28 -13.89
CA GLY A 280 -2.42 13.92 -13.99
C GLY A 280 -2.01 14.60 -12.69
N ALA A 281 -2.91 15.36 -12.06
CA ALA A 281 -2.61 16.13 -10.86
C ALA A 281 -2.26 15.23 -9.66
N ILE A 282 -3.02 14.15 -9.46
CA ILE A 282 -2.79 13.21 -8.36
C ILE A 282 -1.47 12.47 -8.57
N LEU A 283 -1.20 11.99 -9.79
CA LEU A 283 0.07 11.33 -10.09
C LEU A 283 1.27 12.26 -9.90
N SER A 284 1.15 13.56 -10.24
CA SER A 284 2.17 14.55 -9.94
C SER A 284 2.44 14.68 -8.45
N VAL A 285 1.41 14.69 -7.61
CA VAL A 285 1.54 14.76 -6.14
C VAL A 285 2.20 13.49 -5.59
N ILE A 286 1.72 12.30 -5.98
CA ILE A 286 2.28 11.02 -5.53
C ILE A 286 3.77 10.92 -5.87
N MET A 287 4.17 11.37 -7.07
CA MET A 287 5.58 11.38 -7.48
C MET A 287 6.40 12.41 -6.69
N CYS A 288 5.84 13.58 -6.41
CA CYS A 288 6.48 14.60 -5.59
C CYS A 288 6.71 14.14 -4.14
N GLU A 289 5.69 13.52 -3.53
CA GLU A 289 5.77 12.93 -2.19
C GLU A 289 6.81 11.82 -2.12
N ALA A 290 6.82 10.91 -3.10
CA ALA A 290 7.82 9.84 -3.19
C ALA A 290 9.26 10.34 -3.43
N MET A 291 9.45 11.60 -3.85
CA MET A 291 10.75 12.25 -3.99
C MET A 291 11.07 13.18 -2.81
N ASN A 292 10.18 13.29 -1.82
CA ASN A 292 10.19 14.30 -0.76
C ASN A 292 10.44 15.73 -1.27
N ARG A 293 9.78 16.10 -2.37
CA ARG A 293 9.87 17.43 -2.98
C ARG A 293 8.50 18.02 -3.20
N SER A 294 8.31 19.29 -2.84
CA SER A 294 7.05 19.97 -3.13
C SER A 294 6.87 20.18 -4.64
N LEU A 295 5.62 20.09 -5.11
CA LEU A 295 5.27 20.34 -6.52
C LEU A 295 5.82 21.68 -7.02
N TRP A 296 5.78 22.71 -6.17
CA TRP A 296 6.33 24.03 -6.47
C TRP A 296 7.85 24.00 -6.71
N SER A 297 8.60 23.32 -5.85
CA SER A 297 10.07 23.19 -6.00
C SER A 297 10.46 22.50 -7.31
N THR A 298 9.67 21.53 -7.75
CA THR A 298 9.86 20.80 -8.99
C THR A 298 9.53 21.66 -10.22
N LEU A 299 8.48 22.48 -10.14
CA LEU A 299 7.97 23.31 -11.24
C LEU A 299 8.75 24.60 -11.50
N VAL A 300 9.21 25.25 -10.43
CA VAL A 300 9.94 26.51 -10.57
C VAL A 300 11.34 26.25 -11.13
N GLY A 301 11.96 25.13 -10.78
CA GLY A 301 13.32 24.79 -11.20
C GLY A 301 14.33 25.76 -10.59
N GLY A 302 15.07 25.32 -9.56
CA GLY A 302 16.14 26.14 -8.97
C GLY A 302 16.11 26.31 -7.45
N PHE A 303 15.15 25.74 -6.72
CA PHE A 303 15.15 25.74 -5.24
C PHE A 303 15.91 24.53 -4.64
N GLY A 304 17.03 24.15 -5.26
CA GLY A 304 17.90 23.07 -4.77
C GLY A 304 19.38 23.26 -5.09
N GLU A 305 19.74 24.12 -6.05
CA GLU A 305 21.14 24.46 -6.33
C GLU A 305 21.67 25.63 -5.48
N GLY A 306 20.86 26.19 -4.57
CA GLY A 306 21.22 27.38 -3.82
C GLY A 306 20.88 27.32 -2.34
N THR A 307 21.30 26.26 -1.61
CA THR A 307 21.68 26.33 -0.16
C THR A 307 22.13 25.01 0.50
N SER A 308 22.35 23.90 -0.21
CA SER A 308 22.95 22.71 0.41
C SER A 308 23.84 21.89 -0.54
N SER A 309 24.94 22.49 -1.00
CA SER A 309 26.12 21.74 -1.48
C SER A 309 26.90 21.11 -0.30
N GLY A 310 26.18 20.54 0.67
CA GLY A 310 26.70 20.27 2.01
C GLY A 310 26.58 18.81 2.47
N GLY A 311 26.29 17.87 1.58
CA GLY A 311 26.38 16.45 1.93
C GLY A 311 27.81 16.11 2.32
N ALA A 312 28.00 15.49 3.48
CA ALA A 312 29.31 15.03 3.91
C ALA A 312 29.92 14.15 2.81
N LYS A 313 31.17 14.42 2.42
CA LYS A 313 31.89 13.53 1.50
C LYS A 313 31.99 12.16 2.14
N VAL A 314 31.57 11.14 1.41
CA VAL A 314 31.61 9.76 1.87
C VAL A 314 33.07 9.31 1.87
N GLU A 315 33.69 9.22 3.05
CA GLU A 315 35.04 8.69 3.24
C GLU A 315 34.96 7.17 3.49
N GLY A 316 35.70 6.39 2.71
CA GLY A 316 35.74 4.94 2.82
C GLY A 316 36.12 4.24 1.51
N GLU A 317 36.61 3.01 1.61
CA GLU A 317 36.98 2.21 0.44
C GLU A 317 35.78 1.37 -0.03
N MET A 318 35.46 1.45 -1.32
CA MET A 318 34.44 0.61 -1.94
C MET A 318 34.98 -0.80 -2.15
N LYS A 319 34.40 -1.79 -1.46
CA LYS A 319 34.78 -3.20 -1.57
C LYS A 319 34.16 -3.81 -2.83
N GLU A 320 34.98 -4.29 -3.76
CA GLU A 320 34.53 -4.96 -4.98
C GLU A 320 34.30 -6.47 -4.73
N ILE A 321 33.37 -7.10 -5.46
CA ILE A 321 33.13 -8.55 -5.45
C ILE A 321 33.33 -9.12 -6.85
N ALA A 322 34.00 -10.27 -6.93
CA ALA A 322 34.18 -11.00 -8.18
C ALA A 322 32.90 -11.76 -8.59
N LEU A 323 32.79 -12.13 -9.87
CA LEU A 323 31.66 -12.87 -10.40
C LEU A 323 31.47 -14.22 -9.69
N GLU A 324 32.57 -14.94 -9.47
CA GLU A 324 32.61 -16.27 -8.86
C GLU A 324 32.10 -16.22 -7.41
N GLU A 325 32.62 -15.29 -6.61
CA GLU A 325 32.23 -15.09 -5.22
C GLU A 325 30.75 -14.71 -5.10
N LEU A 326 30.26 -13.84 -5.99
CA LEU A 326 28.85 -13.47 -6.03
C LEU A 326 27.95 -14.66 -6.37
N ALA A 327 28.32 -15.45 -7.39
CA ALA A 327 27.55 -16.63 -7.81
C ALA A 327 27.49 -17.69 -6.70
N GLU A 328 28.59 -17.96 -6.01
CA GLU A 328 28.64 -18.87 -4.86
C GLU A 328 27.78 -18.36 -3.69
N THR A 329 27.87 -17.06 -3.39
CA THR A 329 27.07 -16.48 -2.30
C THR A 329 25.57 -16.57 -2.59
N LEU A 330 25.16 -16.29 -3.83
CA LEU A 330 23.75 -16.45 -4.24
C LEU A 330 23.32 -17.92 -4.24
N ASN A 331 24.23 -18.85 -4.56
CA ASN A 331 23.95 -20.28 -4.52
C ASN A 331 23.68 -20.81 -3.10
N HIS A 332 24.23 -20.17 -2.07
CA HIS A 332 24.02 -20.53 -0.67
C HIS A 332 22.96 -19.68 0.05
N SER A 333 22.37 -18.70 -0.64
CA SER A 333 21.34 -17.82 -0.09
C SER A 333 19.96 -18.50 -0.08
N LYS A 334 19.16 -18.23 0.95
CA LYS A 334 17.76 -18.69 1.03
C LYS A 334 16.78 -17.60 0.61
N GLU A 335 17.13 -16.34 0.86
CA GLU A 335 16.28 -15.20 0.57
C GLU A 335 17.07 -14.09 -0.14
N VAL A 336 16.64 -13.76 -1.36
CA VAL A 336 17.29 -12.76 -2.22
C VAL A 336 16.28 -11.70 -2.62
N VAL A 337 16.63 -10.43 -2.43
CA VAL A 337 15.83 -9.31 -2.91
C VAL A 337 16.56 -8.59 -4.04
N ILE A 338 15.88 -8.32 -5.15
CA ILE A 338 16.42 -7.56 -6.26
C ILE A 338 15.78 -6.16 -6.27
N VAL A 339 16.59 -5.12 -6.23
CA VAL A 339 16.15 -3.73 -6.31
C VAL A 339 16.55 -3.13 -7.66
N PRO A 340 15.64 -3.10 -8.65
CA PRO A 340 15.91 -2.54 -9.96
C PRO A 340 15.84 -1.00 -9.95
N GLY A 341 16.75 -0.37 -10.68
CA GLY A 341 16.73 1.06 -10.95
C GLY A 341 16.82 1.39 -12.44
N TYR A 342 16.87 2.70 -12.75
CA TYR A 342 16.94 3.17 -14.14
C TYR A 342 18.15 2.62 -14.92
N GLY A 343 19.27 2.32 -14.24
CA GLY A 343 20.43 1.71 -14.88
C GLY A 343 20.14 0.33 -15.49
N MET A 344 19.20 -0.44 -14.91
CA MET A 344 18.71 -1.70 -15.48
C MET A 344 18.03 -1.45 -16.83
N ALA A 345 17.09 -0.49 -16.85
CA ALA A 345 16.31 -0.14 -18.04
C ALA A 345 17.21 0.42 -19.15
N ALA A 346 18.11 1.34 -18.80
CA ALA A 346 19.05 1.94 -19.75
C ALA A 346 19.97 0.90 -20.41
N ALA A 347 20.34 -0.16 -19.68
CA ALA A 347 21.16 -1.25 -20.20
C ALA A 347 20.34 -2.36 -20.90
N LYS A 348 19.01 -2.30 -20.88
CA LYS A 348 18.10 -3.38 -21.34
C LYS A 348 18.36 -4.71 -20.62
N ALA A 349 18.58 -4.66 -19.32
CA ALA A 349 18.99 -5.81 -18.50
C ALA A 349 17.83 -6.62 -17.90
N GLN A 350 16.58 -6.21 -18.09
CA GLN A 350 15.41 -6.83 -17.45
C GLN A 350 15.27 -8.34 -17.73
N HIS A 351 15.58 -8.80 -18.94
CA HIS A 351 15.55 -10.23 -19.29
C HIS A 351 16.67 -11.01 -18.60
N ALA A 352 17.87 -10.43 -18.47
CA ALA A 352 18.97 -11.07 -17.77
C ALA A 352 18.68 -11.18 -16.25
N VAL A 353 18.05 -10.16 -15.68
CA VAL A 353 17.59 -10.17 -14.28
C VAL A 353 16.50 -11.22 -14.07
N ALA A 354 15.55 -11.35 -15.00
CA ALA A 354 14.53 -12.40 -14.97
C ALA A 354 15.14 -13.80 -15.08
N GLN A 355 16.16 -13.99 -15.93
CA GLN A 355 16.88 -15.25 -16.05
C GLN A 355 17.58 -15.65 -14.74
N VAL A 356 18.28 -14.71 -14.09
CA VAL A 356 18.88 -14.96 -12.75
C VAL A 356 17.79 -15.32 -11.73
N THR A 357 16.66 -14.62 -11.76
CA THR A 357 15.51 -14.89 -10.88
C THR A 357 14.98 -16.31 -11.08
N GLU A 358 14.80 -16.73 -12.34
CA GLU A 358 14.31 -18.06 -12.70
C GLU A 358 15.26 -19.16 -12.23
N ILE A 359 16.57 -18.99 -12.45
CA ILE A 359 17.60 -19.94 -12.01
C ILE A 359 17.58 -20.11 -10.49
N LEU A 360 17.54 -19.00 -9.74
CA LEU A 360 17.52 -19.02 -8.28
C LEU A 360 16.22 -19.61 -7.72
N ARG A 361 15.06 -19.23 -8.27
CA ARG A 361 13.76 -19.81 -7.87
C ARG A 361 13.67 -21.30 -8.19
N GLY A 362 14.24 -21.74 -9.31
CA GLY A 362 14.36 -23.15 -9.66
C GLY A 362 15.16 -23.98 -8.64
N ARG A 363 15.94 -23.33 -7.78
CA ARG A 363 16.68 -23.94 -6.65
C ARG A 363 15.96 -23.84 -5.31
N GLY A 364 14.73 -23.31 -5.29
CA GLY A 364 13.99 -23.07 -4.05
C GLY A 364 14.43 -21.83 -3.27
N VAL A 365 15.25 -20.96 -3.86
CA VAL A 365 15.59 -19.65 -3.25
C VAL A 365 14.38 -18.73 -3.37
N ARG A 366 13.99 -18.08 -2.26
CA ARG A 366 12.91 -17.10 -2.26
C ARG A 366 13.44 -15.78 -2.85
N VAL A 367 13.16 -15.55 -4.12
CA VAL A 367 13.53 -14.30 -4.83
C VAL A 367 12.35 -13.36 -4.91
N ARG A 368 12.54 -12.10 -4.48
CA ARG A 368 11.55 -11.03 -4.52
C ARG A 368 12.14 -9.74 -5.09
N PHE A 369 11.30 -8.86 -5.60
CA PHE A 369 11.68 -7.55 -6.14
C PHE A 369 11.13 -6.45 -5.25
N GLY A 370 11.98 -5.49 -4.89
CA GLY A 370 11.58 -4.27 -4.20
C GLY A 370 11.54 -3.08 -5.14
N ILE A 371 10.35 -2.54 -5.40
CA ILE A 371 10.16 -1.43 -6.34
C ILE A 371 9.92 -0.12 -5.60
N HIS A 372 10.83 0.82 -5.81
CA HIS A 372 10.64 2.19 -5.35
C HIS A 372 9.65 2.95 -6.25
N PRO A 373 8.71 3.77 -5.73
CA PRO A 373 7.69 4.43 -6.54
C PRO A 373 8.24 5.31 -7.68
N VAL A 374 9.37 5.99 -7.44
CA VAL A 374 10.06 6.82 -8.45
C VAL A 374 11.19 6.10 -9.20
N ALA A 375 11.26 4.77 -9.13
CA ALA A 375 12.26 4.02 -9.89
C ALA A 375 12.00 4.13 -11.40
N GLY A 376 12.92 4.80 -12.11
CA GLY A 376 12.90 4.89 -13.57
C GLY A 376 12.66 6.31 -14.09
N ARG A 377 11.86 6.40 -15.17
CA ARG A 377 11.53 7.65 -15.89
C ARG A 377 10.03 7.85 -16.11
N LEU A 378 9.21 7.01 -15.49
CA LEU A 378 7.75 7.05 -15.52
C LEU A 378 7.24 6.37 -14.23
N PRO A 379 6.13 6.82 -13.62
CA PRO A 379 5.53 6.14 -12.46
C PRO A 379 5.20 4.67 -12.76
N GLY A 380 5.85 3.71 -12.10
CA GLY A 380 5.67 2.27 -12.37
C GLY A 380 6.47 1.73 -13.56
N HIS A 381 7.49 2.46 -14.05
CA HIS A 381 8.33 2.03 -15.17
C HIS A 381 8.97 0.65 -14.92
N MET A 382 9.46 0.38 -13.70
CA MET A 382 10.09 -0.91 -13.39
C MET A 382 9.08 -2.06 -13.44
N ASN A 383 7.85 -1.89 -12.96
CA ASN A 383 6.80 -2.90 -12.99
C ASN A 383 6.54 -3.37 -14.42
N VAL A 384 6.46 -2.41 -15.35
CA VAL A 384 6.20 -2.68 -16.76
C VAL A 384 7.36 -3.43 -17.43
N LEU A 385 8.62 -3.09 -17.13
CA LEU A 385 9.78 -3.79 -17.69
C LEU A 385 9.96 -5.19 -17.11
N LEU A 386 9.64 -5.38 -15.84
CA LEU A 386 9.65 -6.70 -15.22
C LEU A 386 8.53 -7.59 -15.78
N ALA A 387 7.35 -7.03 -16.01
CA ALA A 387 6.26 -7.72 -16.68
C ALA A 387 6.62 -8.10 -18.14
N GLU A 388 7.30 -7.21 -18.89
CA GLU A 388 7.86 -7.52 -20.22
C GLU A 388 8.83 -8.71 -20.16
N ALA A 389 9.65 -8.77 -19.11
CA ALA A 389 10.56 -9.87 -18.84
C ALA A 389 9.88 -11.12 -18.23
N ARG A 390 8.55 -11.13 -18.12
CA ARG A 390 7.73 -12.22 -17.55
C ARG A 390 8.05 -12.56 -16.11
N VAL A 391 8.48 -11.58 -15.31
CA VAL A 391 8.64 -11.76 -13.87
C VAL A 391 7.24 -11.85 -13.23
N PRO A 392 6.94 -12.91 -12.45
CA PRO A 392 5.65 -13.05 -11.79
C PRO A 392 5.36 -11.89 -10.83
N TYR A 393 4.13 -11.36 -10.86
CA TYR A 393 3.77 -10.17 -10.08
C TYR A 393 3.75 -10.40 -8.56
N ASP A 394 3.45 -11.62 -8.12
CA ASP A 394 3.41 -12.02 -6.70
C ASP A 394 4.76 -11.84 -5.99
N ILE A 395 5.85 -11.77 -6.75
CA ILE A 395 7.18 -11.50 -6.23
C ILE A 395 7.65 -10.07 -6.47
N VAL A 396 6.82 -9.18 -7.05
CA VAL A 396 7.13 -7.77 -7.28
C VAL A 396 6.38 -6.92 -6.27
N LEU A 397 7.08 -6.48 -5.23
CA LEU A 397 6.52 -5.79 -4.07
C LEU A 397 6.82 -4.29 -4.12
N ALA A 398 5.88 -3.49 -3.63
CA ALA A 398 6.09 -2.08 -3.39
C ALA A 398 7.05 -1.85 -2.20
N MET A 399 7.64 -0.66 -2.13
CA MET A 399 8.58 -0.29 -1.07
C MET A 399 7.99 -0.49 0.34
N ASP A 400 6.75 -0.08 0.57
CA ASP A 400 6.08 -0.20 1.87
C ASP A 400 5.81 -1.66 2.27
N GLU A 401 5.74 -2.57 1.29
CA GLU A 401 5.49 -4.00 1.52
C GLU A 401 6.78 -4.77 1.82
N ILE A 402 7.94 -4.29 1.35
CA ILE A 402 9.21 -5.03 1.39
C ILE A 402 10.23 -4.47 2.38
N ASN A 403 10.09 -3.21 2.83
CA ASN A 403 11.09 -2.56 3.67
C ASN A 403 11.34 -3.31 5.00
N ASP A 404 10.29 -3.84 5.63
CA ASP A 404 10.37 -4.61 6.88
C ASP A 404 11.03 -5.99 6.72
N ASP A 405 11.25 -6.44 5.49
CA ASP A 405 11.82 -7.74 5.19
C ASP A 405 13.32 -7.71 4.84
N PHE A 406 13.92 -6.53 4.66
CA PHE A 406 15.36 -6.43 4.38
C PHE A 406 16.21 -7.03 5.50
N GLU A 407 15.81 -6.91 6.77
CA GLU A 407 16.54 -7.52 7.91
C GLU A 407 16.62 -9.06 7.85
N LYS A 408 15.65 -9.70 7.17
CA LYS A 408 15.59 -11.16 7.01
C LYS A 408 16.30 -11.63 5.74
N THR A 409 16.64 -10.69 4.85
CA THR A 409 17.18 -10.98 3.52
C THR A 409 18.67 -11.30 3.59
N ASP A 410 19.08 -12.42 2.95
CA ASP A 410 20.49 -12.84 2.92
C ASP A 410 21.29 -11.94 1.97
N VAL A 411 20.79 -11.74 0.76
CA VAL A 411 21.47 -10.91 -0.26
C VAL A 411 20.48 -9.99 -0.95
N THR A 412 20.80 -8.70 -0.95
CA THR A 412 20.07 -7.71 -1.76
C THR A 412 20.91 -7.28 -2.95
N ILE A 413 20.43 -7.51 -4.16
CA ILE A 413 21.09 -7.11 -5.41
C ILE A 413 20.46 -5.81 -5.91
N VAL A 414 21.22 -4.72 -5.85
CA VAL A 414 20.81 -3.41 -6.36
C VAL A 414 21.28 -3.25 -7.81
N VAL A 415 20.34 -3.24 -8.75
CA VAL A 415 20.61 -3.24 -10.19
C VAL A 415 20.41 -1.85 -10.78
N GLY A 416 21.48 -1.05 -10.84
CA GLY A 416 21.44 0.26 -11.49
C GLY A 416 20.56 1.30 -10.80
N ALA A 417 20.36 1.16 -9.48
CA ALA A 417 19.75 2.17 -8.62
C ALA A 417 20.82 2.92 -7.81
N ASN A 418 20.52 4.15 -7.41
CA ASN A 418 21.43 4.94 -6.55
C ASN A 418 20.65 5.74 -5.50
N ASP A 419 19.93 6.78 -5.90
CA ASP A 419 19.26 7.69 -4.95
C ASP A 419 18.20 6.96 -4.11
N ILE A 420 17.44 6.05 -4.72
CA ILE A 420 16.35 5.28 -4.07
C ILE A 420 16.82 4.22 -3.05
N VAL A 421 18.13 4.03 -2.92
CA VAL A 421 18.76 3.13 -1.94
C VAL A 421 19.80 3.86 -1.09
N ASN A 422 19.78 5.20 -1.09
CA ASN A 422 20.81 6.02 -0.44
C ASN A 422 20.47 6.23 1.04
N PRO A 423 21.27 5.71 2.00
CA PRO A 423 21.02 5.87 3.43
C PRO A 423 21.08 7.33 3.89
N ALA A 424 21.77 8.21 3.15
CA ALA A 424 21.86 9.63 3.47
C ALA A 424 20.48 10.28 3.58
N ALA A 425 19.48 9.79 2.84
CA ALA A 425 18.10 10.28 2.93
C ALA A 425 17.51 10.15 4.35
N VAL A 426 17.95 9.14 5.12
CA VAL A 426 17.47 8.87 6.49
C VAL A 426 18.47 9.39 7.54
N GLU A 427 19.76 9.25 7.27
CA GLU A 427 20.82 9.47 8.25
C GLU A 427 21.41 10.88 8.25
N ASP A 428 21.34 11.60 7.13
CA ASP A 428 21.91 12.95 6.97
C ASP A 428 20.83 13.99 6.69
N PRO A 429 20.39 14.74 7.71
CA PRO A 429 19.39 15.82 7.55
C PRO A 429 19.86 16.98 6.66
N THR A 430 21.15 17.06 6.33
CA THR A 430 21.72 18.15 5.51
C THR A 430 21.84 17.78 4.04
N CYS A 431 21.63 16.51 3.68
CA CYS A 431 21.72 16.08 2.30
C CYS A 431 20.50 16.52 1.47
N PRO A 432 20.66 16.78 0.16
CA PRO A 432 19.56 17.22 -0.72
C PRO A 432 18.37 16.26 -0.83
N ILE A 433 18.54 15.00 -0.42
CA ILE A 433 17.50 13.96 -0.46
C ILE A 433 17.01 13.58 0.94
N ALA A 434 17.34 14.36 1.97
CA ALA A 434 16.91 14.10 3.34
C ALA A 434 15.38 14.01 3.43
N GLY A 435 14.88 13.00 4.13
CA GLY A 435 13.45 12.69 4.27
C GLY A 435 12.82 11.97 3.07
N MET A 436 13.55 11.70 1.99
CA MET A 436 13.06 10.84 0.91
C MET A 436 12.85 9.42 1.44
N PRO A 437 11.65 8.82 1.29
CA PRO A 437 11.47 7.40 1.50
C PRO A 437 12.46 6.65 0.60
N VAL A 438 13.12 5.62 1.12
CA VAL A 438 14.10 4.82 0.37
C VAL A 438 13.92 3.35 0.69
N LEU A 439 14.41 2.49 -0.21
CA LEU A 439 14.53 1.06 0.09
C LEU A 439 15.73 0.86 1.01
N GLU A 440 15.47 0.37 2.23
CA GLU A 440 16.48 0.23 3.29
C GLU A 440 17.38 -0.99 3.11
N VAL A 441 17.93 -1.14 1.90
CA VAL A 441 18.68 -2.32 1.45
C VAL A 441 19.87 -2.64 2.35
N TRP A 442 20.45 -1.63 2.99
CA TRP A 442 21.58 -1.77 3.91
C TRP A 442 21.27 -2.59 5.17
N LYS A 443 19.99 -2.84 5.47
CA LYS A 443 19.57 -3.74 6.56
C LYS A 443 19.76 -5.23 6.22
N SER A 444 20.01 -5.56 4.95
CA SER A 444 20.27 -6.94 4.51
C SER A 444 21.62 -7.45 5.01
N LYS A 445 21.77 -8.78 5.16
CA LYS A 445 23.04 -9.38 5.59
C LYS A 445 24.19 -9.02 4.63
N MET A 446 23.92 -9.05 3.33
CA MET A 446 24.82 -8.53 2.30
C MET A 446 24.05 -7.71 1.26
N THR A 447 24.62 -6.59 0.83
CA THR A 447 24.13 -5.81 -0.31
C THR A 447 25.15 -5.87 -1.44
N VAL A 448 24.70 -6.07 -2.67
CA VAL A 448 25.54 -6.06 -3.87
C VAL A 448 25.02 -5.00 -4.81
N VAL A 449 25.79 -3.93 -5.00
CA VAL A 449 25.43 -2.82 -5.87
C VAL A 449 26.10 -2.97 -7.23
N MET A 450 25.30 -3.06 -8.27
CA MET A 450 25.76 -3.14 -9.65
C MET A 450 25.63 -1.79 -10.38
N LYS A 451 26.76 -1.25 -10.83
CA LYS A 451 26.85 0.01 -11.59
C LYS A 451 28.10 0.07 -12.47
N ARG A 452 28.09 0.94 -13.49
CA ARG A 452 29.19 1.09 -14.45
C ARG A 452 30.49 1.70 -13.88
N GLY A 453 30.38 2.52 -12.84
CA GLY A 453 31.52 3.26 -12.30
C GLY A 453 31.17 3.94 -10.97
N ARG A 454 32.04 4.80 -10.44
CA ARG A 454 31.89 5.36 -9.09
C ARG A 454 31.03 6.63 -8.98
N GLY A 455 30.59 7.20 -10.10
CA GLY A 455 29.83 8.46 -10.13
C GLY A 455 28.51 8.46 -9.35
N ALA A 456 28.08 9.65 -8.94
CA ALA A 456 26.85 9.90 -8.20
C ALA A 456 25.57 9.57 -8.99
N GLY A 457 24.44 9.59 -8.29
CA GLY A 457 23.11 9.35 -8.82
C GLY A 457 22.61 10.53 -9.62
N TYR A 458 21.29 10.62 -9.80
CA TYR A 458 20.72 11.78 -10.45
C TYR A 458 20.78 13.02 -9.55
N SER A 459 20.58 12.83 -8.24
CA SER A 459 20.66 13.89 -7.22
C SER A 459 22.04 14.56 -7.13
N GLY A 460 23.09 13.94 -7.70
CA GLY A 460 24.47 14.39 -7.55
C GLY A 460 25.05 14.16 -6.15
N VAL A 461 24.34 13.44 -5.28
CA VAL A 461 24.76 13.12 -3.92
C VAL A 461 25.55 11.80 -3.91
N ASP A 462 26.65 11.77 -3.15
CA ASP A 462 27.40 10.53 -2.89
C ASP A 462 26.55 9.57 -2.04
N ASN A 463 26.74 8.26 -2.23
CA ASN A 463 25.92 7.26 -1.55
C ASN A 463 26.75 6.50 -0.50
N PRO A 464 26.50 6.71 0.81
CA PRO A 464 27.18 6.01 1.89
C PRO A 464 27.04 4.48 1.82
N LEU A 465 26.00 3.96 1.17
CA LEU A 465 25.82 2.51 0.97
C LEU A 465 27.07 1.87 0.37
N PHE A 466 27.75 2.55 -0.56
CA PHE A 466 28.84 1.98 -1.35
C PHE A 466 30.07 1.63 -0.51
N VAL A 467 30.24 2.27 0.65
CA VAL A 467 31.40 2.07 1.55
C VAL A 467 31.04 1.29 2.82
N ARG A 468 29.77 0.87 2.99
CA ARG A 468 29.37 0.08 4.16
C ARG A 468 30.02 -1.29 4.19
N GLU A 469 30.23 -1.81 5.40
CA GLU A 469 30.93 -3.08 5.60
C GLU A 469 30.24 -4.28 4.95
N ASN A 470 28.90 -4.31 4.97
CA ASN A 470 28.06 -5.35 4.37
C ASN A 470 27.75 -5.12 2.88
N ASN A 471 28.29 -4.06 2.27
CA ASN A 471 28.09 -3.78 0.85
C ASN A 471 29.27 -4.27 0.00
N ARG A 472 28.96 -4.74 -1.20
CA ARG A 472 29.91 -5.10 -2.25
C ARG A 472 29.55 -4.42 -3.56
N MET A 473 30.55 -3.98 -4.30
CA MET A 473 30.38 -3.36 -5.61
C MET A 473 30.64 -4.40 -6.70
N PHE A 474 29.69 -4.55 -7.62
CA PHE A 474 29.84 -5.38 -8.81
C PHE A 474 29.89 -4.48 -10.04
N PHE A 475 31.09 -4.09 -10.46
CA PHE A 475 31.25 -3.08 -11.51
C PHE A 475 31.01 -3.63 -12.92
N GLY A 476 30.31 -2.84 -13.73
CA GLY A 476 30.08 -3.15 -15.15
C GLY A 476 28.75 -2.63 -15.67
N SER A 477 28.51 -2.83 -16.97
CA SER A 477 27.18 -2.60 -17.54
C SER A 477 26.22 -3.68 -17.04
N ALA A 478 25.00 -3.29 -16.66
CA ALA A 478 24.07 -4.19 -15.96
C ALA A 478 23.70 -5.43 -16.78
N LYS A 479 23.51 -5.29 -18.10
CA LYS A 479 23.13 -6.41 -18.97
C LYS A 479 24.22 -7.50 -19.04
N PRO A 480 25.45 -7.22 -19.52
CA PRO A 480 26.47 -8.26 -19.64
C PRO A 480 26.83 -8.86 -18.29
N LYS A 481 26.85 -8.06 -17.21
CA LYS A 481 27.13 -8.58 -15.86
C LYS A 481 26.05 -9.52 -15.32
N MET A 482 24.77 -9.25 -15.60
CA MET A 482 23.70 -10.18 -15.23
C MET A 482 23.67 -11.43 -16.12
N GLU A 483 24.05 -11.32 -17.40
CA GLU A 483 24.20 -12.47 -18.30
C GLU A 483 25.37 -13.37 -17.87
N GLU A 484 26.52 -12.79 -17.52
CA GLU A 484 27.67 -13.49 -16.92
C GLU A 484 27.26 -14.20 -15.62
N LEU A 485 26.52 -13.50 -14.74
CA LEU A 485 26.02 -14.07 -13.49
C LEU A 485 25.03 -15.22 -13.73
N ALA A 486 24.10 -15.08 -14.67
CA ALA A 486 23.18 -16.14 -15.05
C ALA A 486 23.94 -17.36 -15.59
N GLY A 487 24.92 -17.15 -16.47
CA GLY A 487 25.77 -18.21 -17.02
C GLY A 487 26.54 -18.95 -15.93
N ARG A 488 27.18 -18.21 -15.01
CA ARG A 488 27.94 -18.82 -13.92
C ARG A 488 27.05 -19.56 -12.93
N LEU A 489 25.87 -19.02 -12.60
CA LEU A 489 24.89 -19.73 -11.80
C LEU A 489 24.51 -21.04 -12.52
N LEU A 490 24.20 -21.02 -13.82
CA LEU A 490 23.88 -22.25 -14.57
C LEU A 490 25.00 -23.30 -14.54
N GLU A 491 26.27 -22.90 -14.61
CA GLU A 491 27.40 -23.83 -14.48
C GLU A 491 27.47 -24.49 -13.09
N LEU A 492 27.20 -23.74 -12.02
CA LEU A 492 27.13 -24.29 -10.65
C LEU A 492 25.98 -25.31 -10.49
N THR A 493 25.03 -25.37 -11.43
CA THR A 493 23.98 -26.41 -11.48
C THR A 493 24.38 -27.67 -12.24
N ALA A 494 25.47 -27.67 -13.01
CA ALA A 494 25.79 -28.76 -13.93
C ALA A 494 26.33 -30.04 -13.24
N ASP A 495 26.78 -29.94 -11.99
CA ASP A 495 27.17 -31.09 -11.14
C ASP A 495 26.02 -31.57 -10.25
N GLY A 496 24.91 -31.99 -10.86
CA GLY A 496 23.85 -32.71 -10.14
C GLY A 496 22.44 -32.59 -10.71
N LYS A 497 22.19 -33.28 -11.84
CA LYS A 497 20.92 -33.44 -12.60
C LYS A 497 20.57 -32.30 -13.57
N LYS A 498 20.74 -32.62 -14.87
CA LYS A 498 20.20 -31.88 -16.01
C LYS A 498 18.68 -31.69 -15.90
N VAL A 499 18.23 -30.47 -15.65
CA VAL A 499 16.86 -30.04 -15.98
C VAL A 499 16.91 -29.48 -17.40
N ARG A 500 16.12 -30.06 -18.31
CA ARG A 500 15.93 -29.50 -19.65
C ARG A 500 15.00 -28.30 -19.53
N LEU A 501 15.44 -27.13 -20.02
CA LEU A 501 14.54 -26.01 -20.29
C LEU A 501 13.45 -26.47 -21.26
N GLY A 502 12.18 -26.34 -20.87
CA GLY A 502 11.06 -26.57 -21.78
C GLY A 502 9.69 -26.86 -21.18
N GLN A 503 9.57 -27.28 -19.92
CA GLN A 503 8.26 -27.48 -19.27
C GLN A 503 8.39 -27.22 -17.77
N VAL A 504 8.01 -26.02 -17.32
CA VAL A 504 7.60 -25.81 -15.94
C VAL A 504 6.08 -25.90 -15.99
N GLU A 505 5.55 -27.09 -15.76
CA GLU A 505 4.13 -27.27 -15.44
C GLU A 505 3.83 -26.46 -14.18
N ALA A 506 2.72 -25.73 -14.22
CA ALA A 506 2.35 -24.88 -13.12
C ALA A 506 1.95 -25.68 -11.89
N HIS A 507 2.24 -25.08 -10.74
CA HIS A 507 1.56 -25.45 -9.50
C HIS A 507 0.08 -25.10 -9.64
N GLU A 508 -0.75 -26.12 -9.84
CA GLU A 508 -2.18 -26.02 -9.59
C GLU A 508 -2.44 -25.60 -8.13
N PRO A 509 -3.46 -24.75 -7.88
CA PRO A 509 -3.92 -24.46 -6.53
C PRO A 509 -4.53 -25.72 -5.91
N ALA A 510 -4.15 -26.02 -4.67
CA ALA A 510 -4.70 -27.14 -3.92
C ALA A 510 -6.23 -27.06 -3.87
N GLN A 511 -6.90 -27.98 -4.58
CA GLN A 511 -8.31 -28.29 -4.37
C GLN A 511 -8.48 -29.03 -3.05
N GLU A 512 -9.56 -28.69 -2.32
CA GLU A 512 -10.04 -29.46 -1.17
C GLU A 512 -10.28 -30.92 -1.59
N PRO A 513 -9.89 -31.93 -0.79
CA PRO A 513 -10.09 -33.31 -1.19
C PRO A 513 -11.56 -33.69 -1.02
N GLU A 514 -12.25 -33.86 -2.16
CA GLU A 514 -13.46 -34.68 -2.22
C GLU A 514 -13.11 -36.13 -1.86
N THR A 515 -13.98 -36.71 -1.04
CA THR A 515 -13.93 -38.11 -0.61
C THR A 515 -14.08 -39.04 -1.80
N ASN A 516 -13.09 -39.88 -2.07
CA ASN A 516 -13.31 -41.11 -2.84
C ASN A 516 -12.50 -42.28 -2.29
N ASP A 517 -13.26 -43.30 -1.87
CA ASP A 517 -12.82 -44.64 -1.52
C ASP A 517 -11.98 -45.25 -2.65
N SER A 518 -10.71 -45.53 -2.37
CA SER A 518 -10.07 -46.73 -2.91
C SER A 518 -8.85 -47.11 -2.06
N THR A 519 -8.92 -48.30 -1.50
CA THR A 519 -7.87 -48.96 -0.73
C THR A 519 -6.67 -49.27 -1.61
N THR A 520 -5.58 -48.52 -1.46
CA THR A 520 -4.24 -48.97 -1.85
C THR A 520 -3.35 -49.02 -0.62
N ASP A 521 -2.95 -50.24 -0.28
CA ASP A 521 -2.04 -50.62 0.79
C ASP A 521 -0.68 -49.92 0.61
N VAL A 522 -0.43 -48.87 1.40
CA VAL A 522 0.86 -48.18 1.46
C VAL A 522 1.61 -48.76 2.66
N GLY A 523 2.65 -49.55 2.39
CA GLY A 523 3.54 -50.07 3.42
C GLY A 523 4.17 -48.94 4.26
N PRO A 524 4.56 -49.23 5.52
CA PRO A 524 5.00 -48.20 6.46
C PRO A 524 6.26 -47.48 5.93
N PRO A 525 6.38 -46.16 6.17
CA PRO A 525 7.54 -45.39 5.76
C PRO A 525 8.82 -45.93 6.43
N PRO A 526 10.00 -45.77 5.80
CA PRO A 526 11.23 -46.37 6.28
C PRO A 526 11.61 -45.82 7.67
N VAL A 527 11.86 -46.74 8.60
CA VAL A 527 12.25 -46.46 9.99
C VAL A 527 13.62 -45.77 10.00
N ARG A 528 13.66 -44.49 10.37
CA ARG A 528 14.92 -43.77 10.66
C ARG A 528 15.39 -44.17 12.05
N GLU A 529 16.55 -44.79 12.17
CA GLU A 529 17.00 -45.48 13.40
C GLU A 529 17.43 -44.60 14.60
N THR A 530 17.24 -43.27 14.65
CA THR A 530 17.49 -42.53 15.91
C THR A 530 16.62 -41.28 16.09
N PHE A 531 15.58 -41.38 16.93
CA PHE A 531 14.68 -40.28 17.29
C PHE A 531 14.90 -39.81 18.74
N TYR A 532 14.66 -38.53 19.03
CA TYR A 532 14.48 -38.05 20.42
C TYR A 532 13.01 -38.13 20.83
N GLU A 533 12.71 -38.77 21.95
CA GLU A 533 11.35 -39.16 22.34
C GLU A 533 10.62 -38.03 23.09
N LEU A 534 9.60 -37.48 22.44
CA LEU A 534 8.70 -36.47 22.97
C LEU A 534 7.36 -37.09 23.34
N GLY A 535 6.73 -36.58 24.40
CA GLY A 535 5.41 -36.99 24.85
C GLY A 535 4.41 -35.84 24.81
N VAL A 536 3.15 -36.13 24.51
CA VAL A 536 2.05 -35.16 24.59
C VAL A 536 0.96 -35.76 25.46
N LEU A 537 0.66 -35.11 26.58
CA LEU A 537 -0.40 -35.54 27.50
C LEU A 537 -1.70 -34.82 27.20
N LYS A 538 -2.81 -35.49 27.49
CA LYS A 538 -4.13 -34.87 27.53
C LYS A 538 -4.20 -33.91 28.72
N ASP A 539 -4.66 -32.68 28.50
CA ASP A 539 -4.89 -31.76 29.60
C ASP A 539 -6.07 -32.24 30.46
N ARG A 540 -5.93 -32.12 31.78
CA ARG A 540 -6.90 -32.60 32.78
C ARG A 540 -7.55 -31.46 33.54
N TYR A 541 -7.18 -30.22 33.24
CA TYR A 541 -7.76 -29.07 33.88
C TYR A 541 -9.19 -28.84 33.38
N PRO A 542 -10.17 -28.62 34.26
CA PRO A 542 -11.56 -28.42 33.85
C PRO A 542 -11.69 -27.27 32.83
N GLY A 543 -12.31 -27.56 31.69
CA GLY A 543 -12.57 -26.58 30.62
C GLY A 543 -11.37 -26.27 29.72
N GLU A 544 -10.21 -26.93 29.91
CA GLU A 544 -9.07 -26.78 29.01
C GLU A 544 -9.23 -27.71 27.79
N LYS A 545 -9.51 -27.10 26.65
CA LYS A 545 -9.75 -27.77 25.37
C LYS A 545 -8.51 -27.83 24.47
N ARG A 546 -7.45 -27.09 24.81
CA ARG A 546 -6.22 -26.99 24.00
C ARG A 546 -5.34 -28.23 24.16
N VAL A 547 -4.51 -28.49 23.15
CA VAL A 547 -3.47 -29.51 23.17
C VAL A 547 -2.11 -28.89 22.88
N ALA A 548 -1.04 -29.41 23.49
CA ALA A 548 0.28 -28.79 23.43
C ALA A 548 0.96 -28.94 22.05
N LEU A 549 0.67 -30.01 21.31
CA LEU A 549 1.15 -30.23 19.94
C LEU A 549 0.00 -30.66 19.03
N VAL A 550 -0.01 -30.14 17.80
CA VAL A 550 -1.03 -30.44 16.78
C VAL A 550 -0.40 -31.23 15.61
N PRO A 551 -1.18 -32.03 14.85
CA PRO A 551 -0.64 -32.91 13.80
C PRO A 551 0.26 -32.21 12.78
N SER A 552 -0.10 -31.00 12.35
CA SER A 552 0.67 -30.21 11.37
C SER A 552 2.05 -29.79 11.88
N ILE A 553 2.22 -29.64 13.19
CA ILE A 553 3.51 -29.36 13.83
C ILE A 553 4.25 -30.64 14.15
N CYS A 554 3.54 -31.70 14.56
CA CYS A 554 4.10 -33.03 14.76
C CYS A 554 4.79 -33.55 13.49
N ALA A 555 4.20 -33.36 12.31
CA ALA A 555 4.82 -33.70 11.03
C ALA A 555 6.20 -33.03 10.86
N LYS A 556 6.29 -31.72 11.14
CA LYS A 556 7.54 -30.95 11.07
C LYS A 556 8.57 -31.40 12.10
N MET A 557 8.13 -31.82 13.28
CA MET A 557 9.00 -32.39 14.32
C MET A 557 9.50 -33.78 13.93
N TYR A 558 8.66 -34.60 13.31
CA TYR A 558 9.04 -35.92 12.81
C TYR A 558 10.15 -35.82 11.74
N GLU A 559 10.02 -34.89 10.79
CA GLU A 559 11.07 -34.60 9.80
C GLU A 559 12.42 -34.22 10.43
N LYS A 560 12.38 -33.55 11.59
CA LYS A 560 13.56 -33.11 12.35
C LYS A 560 14.14 -34.20 13.27
N GLY A 561 13.58 -35.41 13.27
CA GLY A 561 14.08 -36.54 14.06
C GLY A 561 13.50 -36.64 15.47
N TYR A 562 12.30 -36.13 15.71
CA TYR A 562 11.56 -36.39 16.97
C TYR A 562 10.53 -37.51 16.82
N ALA A 563 10.51 -38.45 17.77
CA ALA A 563 9.46 -39.46 17.88
C ALA A 563 8.43 -38.96 18.89
N ILE A 564 7.17 -38.83 18.48
CA ILE A 564 6.13 -38.23 19.31
C ILE A 564 5.15 -39.32 19.76
N TYR A 565 5.02 -39.46 21.07
CA TYR A 565 4.05 -40.33 21.73
C TYR A 565 2.93 -39.48 22.32
N ILE A 566 1.69 -39.70 21.89
CA ILE A 566 0.55 -38.88 22.31
C ILE A 566 -0.47 -39.72 23.08
N GLU A 567 -1.02 -39.16 24.15
CA GLU A 567 -2.11 -39.78 24.90
C GLU A 567 -3.39 -39.80 24.05
N LYS A 568 -4.11 -40.92 24.07
CA LYS A 568 -5.37 -41.10 23.36
C LYS A 568 -6.37 -39.98 23.66
N ASN A 569 -6.98 -39.41 22.63
CA ASN A 569 -7.90 -38.27 22.69
C ASN A 569 -7.31 -36.98 23.29
N ALA A 570 -5.98 -36.78 23.27
CA ALA A 570 -5.38 -35.54 23.77
C ALA A 570 -5.79 -34.30 22.95
N GLY A 571 -5.94 -34.44 21.62
CA GLY A 571 -6.32 -33.35 20.71
C GLY A 571 -7.82 -33.23 20.42
N ALA A 572 -8.66 -34.13 20.96
CA ALA A 572 -10.05 -34.27 20.53
C ALA A 572 -10.89 -33.00 20.75
N GLU A 573 -10.73 -32.34 21.89
CA GLU A 573 -11.46 -31.09 22.20
C GLU A 573 -10.95 -29.87 21.42
N ALA A 574 -9.74 -29.96 20.85
CA ALA A 574 -9.18 -28.96 19.94
C ALA A 574 -9.52 -29.23 18.47
N GLY A 575 -10.22 -30.32 18.15
CA GLY A 575 -10.59 -30.69 16.78
C GLY A 575 -9.60 -31.64 16.08
N PHE A 576 -8.60 -32.17 16.79
CA PHE A 576 -7.61 -33.09 16.21
C PHE A 576 -7.87 -34.53 16.65
N SER A 577 -8.18 -35.40 15.68
CA SER A 577 -8.42 -36.83 15.92
C SER A 577 -7.12 -37.60 16.13
N ASP A 578 -7.19 -38.72 16.87
CA ASP A 578 -6.04 -39.62 17.06
C ASP A 578 -5.49 -40.13 15.71
N ALA A 579 -6.37 -40.45 14.76
CA ALA A 579 -5.99 -40.86 13.40
C ALA A 579 -5.18 -39.78 12.66
N ALA A 580 -5.45 -38.50 12.89
CA ALA A 580 -4.67 -37.42 12.30
C ALA A 580 -3.24 -37.36 12.85
N TYR A 581 -3.02 -37.75 14.11
CA TYR A 581 -1.68 -37.88 14.69
C TYR A 581 -0.95 -39.12 14.15
N GLU A 582 -1.63 -40.25 14.00
CA GLU A 582 -1.06 -41.47 13.42
C GLU A 582 -0.63 -41.26 11.97
N ALA A 583 -1.43 -40.55 11.18
CA ALA A 583 -1.14 -40.24 9.77
C ALA A 583 0.17 -39.45 9.56
N VAL A 584 0.62 -38.69 10.57
CA VAL A 584 1.87 -37.91 10.52
C VAL A 584 3.05 -38.59 11.25
N GLY A 585 2.89 -39.87 11.62
CA GLY A 585 3.95 -40.67 12.23
C GLY A 585 4.04 -40.58 13.75
N CYS A 586 3.03 -40.05 14.45
CA CYS A 586 2.96 -40.13 15.91
C CYS A 586 2.44 -41.50 16.37
N VAL A 587 2.82 -41.91 17.58
CA VAL A 587 2.31 -43.13 18.21
C VAL A 587 1.29 -42.75 19.27
N VAL A 588 0.03 -43.12 19.06
CA VAL A 588 -1.05 -42.90 20.04
C VAL A 588 -1.00 -44.01 21.09
N LEU A 589 -0.95 -43.63 22.36
CA LEU A 589 -0.89 -44.54 23.50
C LEU A 589 -2.16 -44.43 24.35
N PRO A 590 -2.64 -45.54 24.93
CA PRO A 590 -3.96 -45.59 25.57
C PRO A 590 -4.09 -44.72 26.83
N ASP A 591 -2.97 -44.45 27.52
CA ASP A 591 -2.96 -43.71 28.77
C ASP A 591 -1.65 -42.89 28.95
N SER A 592 -1.67 -41.99 29.93
CA SER A 592 -0.51 -41.19 30.32
C SER A 592 0.67 -42.03 30.80
N SER A 593 0.44 -43.25 31.32
CA SER A 593 1.52 -44.14 31.76
C SER A 593 2.42 -44.55 30.60
N GLY A 594 1.81 -44.94 29.47
CA GLY A 594 2.53 -45.29 28.25
C GLY A 594 3.37 -44.12 27.73
N VAL A 595 2.77 -42.92 27.68
CA VAL A 595 3.47 -41.70 27.22
C VAL A 595 4.64 -41.36 28.14
N CYS A 596 4.41 -41.32 29.45
CA CYS A 596 5.45 -41.04 30.44
C CYS A 596 6.58 -42.09 30.42
N ALA A 597 6.28 -43.36 30.11
CA ALA A 597 7.31 -44.40 30.01
C ALA A 597 8.24 -44.19 28.82
N LYS A 598 7.70 -43.79 27.66
CA LYS A 598 8.43 -43.66 26.38
C LYS A 598 9.15 -42.31 26.21
N ALA A 599 8.51 -41.21 26.63
CA ALA A 599 9.03 -39.87 26.40
C ALA A 599 10.18 -39.50 27.36
N LYS A 600 11.14 -38.71 26.88
CA LYS A 600 12.17 -38.02 27.69
C LYS A 600 11.76 -36.59 28.07
N MET A 601 10.96 -35.96 27.21
CA MET A 601 10.35 -34.65 27.45
C MET A 601 8.86 -34.70 27.13
N VAL A 602 8.03 -34.15 28.01
CA VAL A 602 6.58 -34.10 27.84
C VAL A 602 6.08 -32.67 27.69
N PHE A 603 5.20 -32.46 26.72
CA PHE A 603 4.45 -31.23 26.50
C PHE A 603 3.01 -31.39 26.98
N VAL A 604 2.56 -30.42 27.78
CA VAL A 604 1.18 -30.33 28.27
C VAL A 604 0.86 -28.85 28.49
N ILE A 605 -0.40 -28.43 28.31
CA ILE A 605 -0.75 -27.01 28.45
C ILE A 605 -0.58 -26.58 29.91
N ARG A 606 -1.27 -27.23 30.86
CA ARG A 606 -1.11 -26.98 32.30
C ARG A 606 -0.36 -28.13 32.98
N PRO A 607 0.35 -27.86 34.10
CA PRO A 607 1.01 -28.91 34.88
C PRO A 607 0.04 -30.07 35.18
N PRO A 608 0.46 -31.33 34.95
CA PRO A 608 -0.39 -32.48 35.20
C PRO A 608 -0.51 -32.73 36.71
N PRO A 609 -1.55 -33.43 37.18
CA PRO A 609 -1.69 -33.70 38.60
C PRO A 609 -0.57 -34.61 39.12
N VAL A 610 -0.36 -34.62 40.44
CA VAL A 610 0.78 -35.28 41.11
C VAL A 610 0.93 -36.77 40.75
N ASP A 611 -0.18 -37.47 40.52
CA ASP A 611 -0.24 -38.88 40.12
C ASP A 611 0.29 -39.17 38.70
N VAL A 612 0.40 -38.14 37.86
CA VAL A 612 1.03 -38.21 36.54
C VAL A 612 2.43 -37.59 36.61
N LEU A 613 2.58 -36.50 37.36
CA LEU A 613 3.84 -35.78 37.51
C LEU A 613 4.97 -36.64 38.08
N HIS A 614 4.70 -37.46 39.11
CA HIS A 614 5.73 -38.36 39.69
C HIS A 614 6.32 -39.36 38.68
N ARG A 615 5.59 -39.69 37.61
CA ARG A 615 6.06 -40.60 36.54
C ARG A 615 7.08 -39.94 35.61
N LEU A 616 7.25 -38.62 35.72
CA LEU A 616 8.23 -37.82 34.98
C LEU A 616 9.50 -37.56 35.78
N ARG A 617 9.75 -38.32 36.86
CA ARG A 617 10.96 -38.17 37.67
C ARG A 617 12.23 -38.29 36.81
N GLY A 618 13.10 -37.29 36.88
CA GLY A 618 14.32 -37.16 36.08
C GLY A 618 14.08 -36.77 34.60
N LYS A 619 12.85 -36.46 34.20
CA LYS A 619 12.46 -36.09 32.84
C LYS A 619 11.99 -34.63 32.77
N TYR A 620 11.92 -34.10 31.55
CA TYR A 620 11.46 -32.72 31.33
C TYR A 620 9.95 -32.62 31.16
N CYS A 621 9.32 -31.65 31.82
CA CYS A 621 7.92 -31.29 31.64
C CYS A 621 7.84 -29.83 31.18
N VAL A 622 7.32 -29.58 29.98
CA VAL A 622 7.13 -28.24 29.40
C VAL A 622 5.66 -27.87 29.53
N SER A 623 5.36 -26.81 30.27
CA SER A 623 3.98 -26.39 30.52
C SER A 623 3.84 -24.89 30.82
N TRP A 624 2.60 -24.41 30.82
CA TRP A 624 2.21 -23.09 31.27
C TRP A 624 2.06 -23.09 32.80
N VAL A 625 3.15 -22.74 33.50
CA VAL A 625 3.18 -22.79 34.98
C VAL A 625 2.77 -21.46 35.59
N GLY A 626 3.20 -20.34 34.98
CA GLY A 626 2.94 -19.02 35.54
C GLY A 626 3.72 -18.80 36.84
N ARG A 627 5.05 -19.00 36.83
CA ARG A 627 5.92 -18.99 38.03
C ARG A 627 5.81 -17.77 38.95
N LEU A 628 5.32 -16.64 38.43
CA LEU A 628 5.14 -15.40 39.19
C LEU A 628 3.83 -15.37 39.99
N THR A 629 2.93 -16.33 39.75
CA THR A 629 1.65 -16.48 40.45
C THR A 629 1.79 -17.42 41.65
N ASP A 630 0.92 -17.27 42.65
CA ASP A 630 0.96 -18.15 43.83
C ASP A 630 0.56 -19.59 43.51
N ALA A 631 -0.26 -19.81 42.48
CA ALA A 631 -0.56 -21.14 41.96
C ALA A 631 0.69 -21.75 41.31
N GLY A 632 1.37 -21.01 40.42
CA GLY A 632 2.58 -21.48 39.76
C GLY A 632 3.74 -21.79 40.71
N LYS A 633 3.90 -21.01 41.79
CA LYS A 633 4.90 -21.32 42.84
C LYS A 633 4.66 -22.68 43.50
N LYS A 634 3.39 -23.02 43.80
CA LYS A 634 3.02 -24.32 44.36
C LYS A 634 3.30 -25.45 43.37
N GLU A 635 2.98 -25.26 42.10
CA GLU A 635 3.27 -26.27 41.06
C GLU A 635 4.79 -26.53 40.93
N ILE A 636 5.62 -25.49 41.07
CA ILE A 636 7.09 -25.64 41.07
C ILE A 636 7.56 -26.42 42.30
N GLU A 637 7.02 -26.14 43.49
CA GLU A 637 7.35 -26.87 44.73
C GLU A 637 7.00 -28.36 44.62
N ILE A 638 5.81 -28.67 44.08
CA ILE A 638 5.34 -30.03 43.85
C ILE A 638 6.24 -30.76 42.83
N ALA A 639 6.48 -30.15 41.67
CA ALA A 639 7.35 -30.73 40.64
C ALA A 639 8.78 -30.98 41.16
N ASN A 640 9.29 -30.06 42.00
CA ASN A 640 10.59 -30.22 42.64
C ASN A 640 10.61 -31.38 43.65
N GLY A 641 9.56 -31.52 44.47
CA GLY A 641 9.41 -32.63 45.42
C GLY A 641 9.38 -34.01 44.75
N GLU A 642 8.77 -34.08 43.56
CA GLU A 642 8.71 -35.29 42.74
C GLU A 642 9.98 -35.52 41.89
N GLY A 643 10.94 -34.58 41.88
CA GLY A 643 12.18 -34.67 41.12
C GLY A 643 11.98 -34.57 39.60
N VAL A 644 11.05 -33.73 39.15
CA VAL A 644 10.76 -33.46 37.73
C VAL A 644 11.46 -32.18 37.28
N ASN A 645 11.99 -32.15 36.05
CA ASN A 645 12.62 -30.97 35.46
C ASN A 645 11.55 -30.10 34.78
N LEU A 646 11.10 -29.03 35.45
CA LEU A 646 9.97 -28.21 34.96
C LEU A 646 10.45 -27.01 34.14
N ILE A 647 9.87 -26.85 32.94
CA ILE A 647 10.06 -25.69 32.04
C ILE A 647 8.75 -24.91 31.97
N ASP A 648 8.80 -23.64 32.38
CA ASP A 648 7.69 -22.70 32.33
C ASP A 648 7.74 -21.85 31.05
N VAL A 649 6.82 -22.10 30.13
CA VAL A 649 6.76 -21.36 28.86
C VAL A 649 6.27 -19.92 29.03
N THR A 650 5.70 -19.57 30.20
CA THR A 650 5.33 -18.20 30.53
C THR A 650 6.51 -17.35 30.99
N ALA A 651 7.64 -18.01 31.31
CA ALA A 651 8.85 -17.38 31.80
C ALA A 651 9.81 -16.93 30.69
N VAL A 652 9.41 -17.06 29.41
CA VAL A 652 10.18 -16.60 28.26
C VAL A 652 10.45 -15.08 28.41
N PRO A 653 11.72 -14.64 28.37
CA PRO A 653 12.05 -13.23 28.52
C PRO A 653 11.59 -12.45 27.30
N ARG A 654 11.05 -11.24 27.50
CA ARG A 654 10.60 -10.36 26.41
C ARG A 654 11.77 -9.62 25.77
N ILE A 655 12.62 -10.37 25.07
CA ILE A 655 13.75 -9.86 24.27
C ILE A 655 13.55 -10.21 22.80
N THR A 656 14.13 -9.45 21.88
CA THR A 656 13.89 -9.56 20.43
C THR A 656 14.06 -11.00 19.91
N ILE A 657 15.12 -11.69 20.31
CA ILE A 657 15.40 -13.07 19.88
C ILE A 657 14.42 -14.12 20.43
N ALA A 658 13.69 -13.80 21.51
CA ALA A 658 12.78 -14.72 22.20
C ALA A 658 11.31 -14.59 21.76
N GLN A 659 10.96 -13.58 20.96
CA GLN A 659 9.57 -13.27 20.61
C GLN A 659 8.84 -14.46 19.95
N LYS A 660 9.54 -15.28 19.16
CA LYS A 660 8.96 -16.48 18.50
C LYS A 660 8.59 -17.61 19.48
N LEU A 661 9.15 -17.57 20.68
CA LEU A 661 8.92 -18.54 21.76
C LEU A 661 7.82 -18.06 22.73
N ASP A 662 7.42 -16.79 22.65
CA ASP A 662 6.52 -16.16 23.61
C ASP A 662 5.08 -16.69 23.47
N CYS A 663 4.75 -17.64 24.36
CA CYS A 663 3.43 -18.22 24.48
C CYS A 663 2.42 -17.22 25.06
N LEU A 664 2.84 -16.31 25.94
CA LEU A 664 1.94 -15.30 26.53
C LEU A 664 1.40 -14.37 25.45
N SER A 665 2.29 -13.87 24.58
CA SER A 665 1.88 -13.01 23.46
C SER A 665 0.96 -13.75 22.48
N SER A 666 1.29 -15.00 22.16
CA SER A 666 0.48 -15.83 21.25
C SER A 666 -0.95 -16.05 21.77
N GLN A 667 -1.08 -16.44 23.04
CA GLN A 667 -2.40 -16.68 23.65
C GLN A 667 -3.15 -15.37 23.97
N ALA A 668 -2.44 -14.28 24.31
CA ALA A 668 -3.04 -12.95 24.50
C ALA A 668 -3.66 -12.41 23.20
N LYS A 669 -3.01 -12.63 22.06
CA LYS A 669 -3.56 -12.23 20.75
C LYS A 669 -4.90 -12.93 20.47
N ILE A 670 -4.97 -14.24 20.74
CA ILE A 670 -6.21 -15.02 20.59
C ILE A 670 -7.27 -14.54 21.57
N ALA A 671 -6.90 -14.31 22.83
CA ALA A 671 -7.85 -13.82 23.84
C ALA A 671 -8.44 -12.45 23.46
N GLY A 672 -7.63 -11.53 22.93
CA GLY A 672 -8.09 -10.23 22.45
C GLY A 672 -9.05 -10.34 21.27
N HIS A 673 -8.74 -11.21 20.30
CA HIS A 673 -9.64 -11.48 19.18
C HIS A 673 -10.95 -12.14 19.65
N ARG A 674 -10.86 -13.18 20.50
CA ARG A 674 -12.03 -13.88 21.04
C ARG A 674 -12.90 -12.97 21.89
N ALA A 675 -12.32 -12.03 22.64
CA ALA A 675 -13.08 -11.06 23.42
C ALA A 675 -14.07 -10.26 22.57
N VAL A 676 -13.65 -9.85 21.37
CA VAL A 676 -14.53 -9.14 20.44
C VAL A 676 -15.64 -10.04 19.90
N LEU A 677 -15.34 -11.31 19.62
CA LEU A 677 -16.35 -12.28 19.17
C LEU A 677 -17.39 -12.59 20.25
N GLU A 678 -16.96 -12.74 21.51
CA GLU A 678 -17.88 -12.92 22.66
C GLU A 678 -18.71 -11.65 22.87
N ALA A 679 -18.10 -10.47 22.73
CA ALA A 679 -18.83 -9.21 22.80
C ALA A 679 -19.86 -9.09 21.68
N ALA A 680 -19.50 -9.47 20.44
CA ALA A 680 -20.39 -9.47 19.29
C ALA A 680 -21.53 -10.49 19.39
N HIS A 681 -21.27 -11.63 20.02
CA HIS A 681 -22.31 -12.63 20.27
C HIS A 681 -23.38 -12.12 21.25
N GLU A 682 -22.97 -11.42 22.29
CA GLU A 682 -23.89 -10.88 23.31
C GLU A 682 -24.55 -9.55 22.88
N TYR A 683 -23.85 -8.74 22.09
CA TYR A 683 -24.35 -7.44 21.63
C TYR A 683 -25.42 -7.58 20.55
N GLN A 684 -26.61 -7.05 20.83
CA GLN A 684 -27.81 -7.27 19.99
C GLN A 684 -27.98 -6.25 18.84
N LYS A 685 -26.92 -5.53 18.44
CA LYS A 685 -26.95 -4.55 17.34
C LYS A 685 -25.75 -4.74 16.41
N PHE A 686 -25.81 -4.09 15.25
CA PHE A 686 -24.71 -4.14 14.27
C PHE A 686 -23.42 -3.50 14.81
N PHE A 687 -22.28 -4.10 14.45
CA PHE A 687 -20.96 -3.51 14.68
C PHE A 687 -20.67 -2.42 13.64
N ALA A 688 -20.87 -2.76 12.37
CA ALA A 688 -20.75 -1.84 11.25
C ALA A 688 -21.92 -0.86 11.19
N PRO A 689 -21.71 0.36 10.66
CA PRO A 689 -22.81 1.28 10.38
C PRO A 689 -23.62 0.78 9.18
N GLU A 690 -24.94 0.74 9.31
CA GLU A 690 -25.83 0.28 8.25
C GLU A 690 -26.78 1.40 7.80
N ILE A 691 -26.98 1.54 6.49
CA ILE A 691 -28.02 2.39 5.90
C ILE A 691 -28.97 1.47 5.14
N THR A 692 -30.20 1.40 5.62
CA THR A 692 -31.24 0.54 5.04
C THR A 692 -32.49 1.36 4.75
N ALA A 693 -33.46 0.76 4.03
CA ALA A 693 -34.78 1.35 3.86
C ALA A 693 -35.50 1.61 5.21
N ALA A 694 -35.17 0.86 6.26
CA ALA A 694 -35.71 1.02 7.61
C ALA A 694 -35.01 2.12 8.43
N GLY A 695 -33.97 2.76 7.88
CA GLY A 695 -33.26 3.87 8.52
C GLY A 695 -31.75 3.65 8.62
N LYS A 696 -31.10 4.60 9.30
CA LYS A 696 -29.65 4.63 9.54
C LYS A 696 -29.34 4.10 10.95
N TYR A 697 -28.50 3.07 11.00
CA TYR A 697 -28.02 2.47 12.24
C TYR A 697 -26.54 2.85 12.45
N PRO A 698 -26.20 3.52 13.56
CA PRO A 698 -24.82 3.96 13.83
C PRO A 698 -23.91 2.76 14.12
N PRO A 699 -22.59 2.92 13.94
CA PRO A 699 -21.65 1.86 14.26
C PRO A 699 -21.60 1.63 15.78
N CYS A 700 -21.28 0.39 16.17
CA CYS A 700 -20.97 0.06 17.56
C CYS A 700 -19.74 0.83 18.03
N ARG A 701 -19.79 1.39 19.24
CA ARG A 701 -18.65 2.09 19.86
C ARG A 701 -17.96 1.20 20.87
N VAL A 702 -16.70 0.86 20.62
CA VAL A 702 -15.90 -0.04 21.46
C VAL A 702 -14.81 0.75 22.16
N MET A 703 -14.73 0.63 23.49
CA MET A 703 -13.62 1.18 24.28
C MET A 703 -12.68 0.05 24.71
N VAL A 704 -11.39 0.17 24.38
CA VAL A 704 -10.36 -0.80 24.78
C VAL A 704 -9.43 -0.17 25.81
N LEU A 705 -9.38 -0.74 27.02
CA LEU A 705 -8.54 -0.27 28.12
C LEU A 705 -7.34 -1.21 28.32
N GLY A 706 -6.18 -0.75 27.84
CA GLY A 706 -4.94 -1.50 27.69
C GLY A 706 -4.68 -1.81 26.21
N ALA A 707 -3.56 -1.35 25.67
CA ALA A 707 -3.12 -1.60 24.30
C ALA A 707 -1.83 -2.44 24.28
N GLY A 708 -1.83 -3.51 25.09
CA GLY A 708 -0.89 -4.63 24.94
C GLY A 708 -1.30 -5.55 23.79
N VAL A 709 -0.72 -6.74 23.71
CA VAL A 709 -1.00 -7.70 22.60
C VAL A 709 -2.49 -8.07 22.49
N ALA A 710 -3.16 -8.34 23.61
CA ALA A 710 -4.60 -8.60 23.63
C ALA A 710 -5.42 -7.36 23.24
N GLY A 711 -5.03 -6.18 23.72
CA GLY A 711 -5.68 -4.92 23.40
C GLY A 711 -5.61 -4.58 21.92
N LEU A 712 -4.43 -4.66 21.32
CA LEU A 712 -4.24 -4.42 19.87
C LEU A 712 -4.99 -5.45 19.02
N ALA A 713 -5.03 -6.72 19.44
CA ALA A 713 -5.83 -7.73 18.76
C ALA A 713 -7.34 -7.43 18.84
N ALA A 714 -7.82 -6.96 19.99
CA ALA A 714 -9.20 -6.52 20.16
C ALA A 714 -9.52 -5.29 19.30
N ILE A 715 -8.62 -4.30 19.24
CA ILE A 715 -8.76 -3.11 18.39
C ILE A 715 -8.88 -3.53 16.92
N GLY A 716 -7.90 -4.29 16.41
CA GLY A 716 -7.92 -4.73 15.01
C GLY A 716 -9.16 -5.54 14.64
N THR A 717 -9.59 -6.44 15.55
CA THR A 717 -10.79 -7.24 15.31
C THR A 717 -12.06 -6.38 15.31
N ALA A 718 -12.22 -5.47 16.27
CA ALA A 718 -13.39 -4.60 16.34
C ALA A 718 -13.46 -3.60 15.17
N VAL A 719 -12.33 -3.03 14.77
CA VAL A 719 -12.22 -2.17 13.57
C VAL A 719 -12.61 -2.96 12.31
N SER A 720 -12.13 -4.20 12.17
CA SER A 720 -12.46 -5.04 11.01
C SER A 720 -13.95 -5.40 10.92
N LEU A 721 -14.67 -5.42 12.05
CA LEU A 721 -16.13 -5.60 12.10
C LEU A 721 -16.90 -4.29 11.84
N GLY A 722 -16.21 -3.17 11.60
CA GLY A 722 -16.80 -1.88 11.29
C GLY A 722 -17.16 -1.01 12.50
N ALA A 723 -16.70 -1.37 13.70
CA ALA A 723 -16.95 -0.59 14.92
C ALA A 723 -16.06 0.66 15.00
N GLU A 724 -16.55 1.70 15.68
CA GLU A 724 -15.71 2.84 16.09
C GLU A 724 -14.97 2.47 17.38
N VAL A 725 -13.66 2.25 17.27
CA VAL A 725 -12.83 1.84 18.41
C VAL A 725 -12.08 3.03 19.01
N ARG A 726 -12.15 3.16 20.33
CA ARG A 726 -11.36 4.11 21.12
C ARG A 726 -10.49 3.34 22.09
N ALA A 727 -9.23 3.69 22.23
CA ALA A 727 -8.34 2.97 23.13
C ALA A 727 -7.45 3.89 23.96
N TRP A 728 -7.03 3.34 25.10
CA TRP A 728 -6.14 3.98 26.05
C TRP A 728 -5.21 2.97 26.71
N ASP A 729 -3.96 3.36 26.93
CA ASP A 729 -2.97 2.64 27.74
C ASP A 729 -2.21 3.67 28.59
N VAL A 730 -1.64 3.20 29.69
CA VAL A 730 -0.80 4.04 30.56
C VAL A 730 0.55 4.36 29.93
N ARG A 731 0.96 3.54 28.95
CA ARG A 731 2.09 3.82 28.06
C ARG A 731 1.58 4.59 26.85
N ASP A 732 2.39 5.52 26.34
CA ASP A 732 2.08 6.16 25.07
C ASP A 732 2.35 5.17 23.93
N VAL A 733 1.28 4.54 23.45
CA VAL A 733 1.27 3.62 22.30
C VAL A 733 0.23 4.08 21.27
N SER A 734 -0.02 5.39 21.23
CA SER A 734 -0.97 6.06 20.34
C SER A 734 -0.73 5.67 18.87
N ASP A 735 0.52 5.69 18.40
CA ASP A 735 0.89 5.27 17.03
C ASP A 735 0.44 3.83 16.70
N GLN A 736 0.53 2.90 17.66
CA GLN A 736 0.10 1.51 17.46
C GLN A 736 -1.42 1.38 17.43
N VAL A 737 -2.13 2.21 18.19
CA VAL A 737 -3.60 2.24 18.19
C VAL A 737 -4.12 2.86 16.89
N GLU A 738 -3.52 3.96 16.44
CA GLU A 738 -3.93 4.69 15.25
C GLU A 738 -3.63 3.93 13.96
N SER A 739 -2.47 3.26 13.87
CA SER A 739 -2.14 2.38 12.73
C SER A 739 -3.10 1.20 12.59
N MET A 740 -3.71 0.75 13.69
CA MET A 740 -4.74 -0.31 13.71
C MET A 740 -6.16 0.23 13.42
N GLY A 741 -6.32 1.53 13.14
CA GLY A 741 -7.60 2.20 12.87
C GLY A 741 -8.41 2.58 14.11
N GLY A 742 -7.83 2.43 15.31
CA GLY A 742 -8.43 2.90 16.56
C GLY A 742 -8.17 4.39 16.80
N LYS A 743 -8.97 5.02 17.67
CA LYS A 743 -8.77 6.41 18.11
C LYS A 743 -8.14 6.43 19.50
N TRP A 744 -6.98 7.08 19.63
CA TRP A 744 -6.38 7.33 20.93
C TRP A 744 -7.17 8.42 21.69
N PHE A 745 -7.40 8.22 22.98
CA PHE A 745 -7.89 9.29 23.86
C PHE A 745 -6.90 9.51 25.00
N SER A 746 -6.81 10.73 25.52
CA SER A 746 -5.89 11.09 26.59
C SER A 746 -6.60 11.30 27.92
N VAL A 747 -5.91 11.04 29.03
CA VAL A 747 -6.32 11.48 30.36
C VAL A 747 -5.71 12.86 30.60
N ASP A 748 -6.49 13.81 31.08
CA ASP A 748 -6.08 15.20 31.32
C ASP A 748 -5.19 15.32 32.58
N PHE A 749 -4.10 14.54 32.63
CA PHE A 749 -3.10 14.51 33.70
C PHE A 749 -1.81 13.87 33.19
N LYS A 750 -0.67 14.57 33.24
CA LYS A 750 0.63 14.07 32.76
C LYS A 750 1.45 13.46 33.90
N GLU A 751 1.69 12.15 33.84
CA GLU A 751 2.60 11.40 34.71
C GLU A 751 3.36 10.35 33.86
N GLU A 752 4.66 10.12 34.10
CA GLU A 752 5.44 9.09 33.37
C GLU A 752 5.04 7.67 33.82
N GLY A 753 4.35 6.92 32.95
CA GLY A 753 3.76 5.62 33.26
C GLY A 753 4.63 4.37 32.99
N GLY A 754 5.84 4.52 32.46
CA GLY A 754 6.71 3.41 32.06
C GLY A 754 7.42 2.71 33.23
N GLY A 755 7.23 1.40 33.36
CA GLY A 755 8.01 0.50 34.24
C GLY A 755 9.14 -0.22 33.48
N SER A 756 9.98 -0.97 34.20
CA SER A 756 11.07 -1.74 33.60
C SER A 756 10.54 -2.92 32.76
N GLY A 757 11.18 -3.19 31.60
CA GLY A 757 10.85 -4.34 30.75
C GLY A 757 9.53 -4.24 29.96
N GLY A 758 9.01 -3.03 29.72
CA GLY A 758 7.81 -2.81 28.92
C GLY A 758 6.48 -2.94 29.68
N TYR A 759 6.53 -3.09 31.01
CA TYR A 759 5.36 -3.12 31.90
C TYR A 759 5.01 -1.71 32.41
N ALA A 760 3.77 -1.52 32.85
CA ALA A 760 3.30 -0.29 33.47
C ALA A 760 3.75 -0.12 34.94
N LYS A 761 4.02 1.11 35.37
CA LYS A 761 4.21 1.48 36.79
C LYS A 761 2.87 1.83 37.44
N GLU A 762 2.77 1.66 38.76
CA GLU A 762 1.59 2.10 39.50
C GLU A 762 1.52 3.63 39.58
N SER A 763 0.38 4.20 39.17
CA SER A 763 0.15 5.64 39.06
C SER A 763 -0.23 6.31 40.38
N SER A 764 0.00 7.63 40.48
CA SER A 764 -0.43 8.44 41.63
C SER A 764 -1.95 8.47 41.82
N ASP A 765 -2.42 8.75 43.04
CA ASP A 765 -3.86 8.81 43.35
C ASP A 765 -4.58 9.94 42.59
N ALA A 766 -3.89 11.05 42.32
CA ALA A 766 -4.41 12.14 41.50
C ALA A 766 -4.60 11.72 40.03
N PHE A 767 -3.65 10.97 39.47
CA PHE A 767 -3.78 10.40 38.13
C PHE A 767 -4.91 9.36 38.08
N LYS A 768 -5.01 8.48 39.09
CA LYS A 768 -6.11 7.50 39.19
C LYS A 768 -7.49 8.19 39.21
N ALA A 769 -7.61 9.33 39.90
CA ALA A 769 -8.85 10.11 39.92
C ALA A 769 -9.19 10.72 38.56
N ALA A 770 -8.21 11.35 37.88
CA ALA A 770 -8.40 11.90 36.54
C ALA A 770 -8.72 10.80 35.50
N GLN A 771 -8.02 9.67 35.58
CA GLN A 771 -8.24 8.49 34.75
C GLN A 771 -9.68 7.98 34.89
N LYS A 772 -10.17 7.81 36.13
CA LYS A 772 -11.55 7.38 36.39
C LYS A 772 -12.58 8.37 35.82
N ALA A 773 -12.35 9.67 35.95
CA ALA A 773 -13.23 10.69 35.39
C ALA A 773 -13.31 10.59 33.85
N THR A 774 -12.18 10.41 33.17
CA THR A 774 -12.12 10.20 31.72
C THR A 774 -12.83 8.90 31.31
N PHE A 775 -12.60 7.80 32.01
CA PHE A 775 -13.23 6.52 31.70
C PHE A 775 -14.74 6.55 31.91
N HIS A 776 -15.22 7.22 32.95
CA HIS A 776 -16.65 7.42 33.17
C HIS A 776 -17.30 8.24 32.03
N LYS A 777 -16.62 9.27 31.51
CA LYS A 777 -17.11 10.03 30.35
C LYS A 777 -17.26 9.13 29.11
N HIS A 778 -16.27 8.30 28.83
CA HIS A 778 -16.30 7.40 27.67
C HIS A 778 -17.27 6.23 27.85
N ALA A 779 -17.42 5.68 29.06
CA ALA A 779 -18.34 4.58 29.35
C ALA A 779 -19.81 4.92 29.00
N LYS A 780 -20.24 6.18 29.18
CA LYS A 780 -21.58 6.65 28.79
C LYS A 780 -21.85 6.61 27.28
N GLU A 781 -20.79 6.74 26.49
CA GLU A 781 -20.88 6.87 25.03
C GLU A 781 -20.65 5.54 24.30
N CYS A 782 -19.99 4.58 24.94
CA CYS A 782 -19.59 3.32 24.35
C CYS A 782 -20.64 2.24 24.58
N ASP A 783 -20.77 1.35 23.60
CA ASP A 783 -21.65 0.20 23.67
C ASP A 783 -20.92 -1.03 24.24
N ILE A 784 -19.61 -1.14 23.97
CA ILE A 784 -18.77 -2.25 24.43
C ILE A 784 -17.51 -1.72 25.11
N ILE A 785 -17.11 -2.33 26.23
CA ILE A 785 -15.83 -2.09 26.90
C ILE A 785 -15.04 -3.39 26.97
N ILE A 786 -13.79 -3.37 26.50
CA ILE A 786 -12.86 -4.50 26.62
C ILE A 786 -11.68 -4.05 27.48
N THR A 787 -11.46 -4.71 28.62
CA THR A 787 -10.37 -4.38 29.54
C THR A 787 -9.29 -5.46 29.51
N THR A 788 -8.04 -5.05 29.32
CA THR A 788 -6.89 -5.96 29.17
C THR A 788 -5.72 -5.62 30.08
N ALA A 789 -5.93 -4.77 31.10
CA ALA A 789 -4.85 -4.32 31.96
C ALA A 789 -4.51 -5.41 32.98
N ALA A 790 -3.35 -6.06 32.78
CA ALA A 790 -2.86 -7.09 33.67
C ALA A 790 -1.36 -6.91 33.91
N ILE A 791 -0.94 -7.07 35.17
CA ILE A 791 0.47 -7.08 35.57
C ILE A 791 0.76 -8.44 36.22
N PRO A 792 1.63 -9.27 35.64
CA PRO A 792 1.94 -10.59 36.19
C PRO A 792 2.37 -10.52 37.66
N GLY A 793 1.80 -11.39 38.50
CA GLY A 793 2.11 -11.48 39.92
C GLY A 793 1.51 -10.35 40.79
N ARG A 794 0.65 -9.49 40.22
CA ARG A 794 -0.08 -8.46 40.96
C ARG A 794 -1.58 -8.53 40.66
N PRO A 795 -2.45 -8.02 41.56
CA PRO A 795 -3.85 -7.85 41.25
C PRO A 795 -4.05 -6.91 40.05
N SER A 796 -5.04 -7.21 39.22
CA SER A 796 -5.44 -6.36 38.10
C SER A 796 -5.98 -5.02 38.62
N PRO A 797 -5.59 -3.88 38.02
CA PRO A 797 -6.08 -2.58 38.46
C PRO A 797 -7.58 -2.44 38.19
N ARG A 798 -8.32 -1.90 39.16
CA ARG A 798 -9.74 -1.57 39.00
C ARG A 798 -9.88 -0.30 38.17
N LEU A 799 -10.22 -0.45 36.89
CA LEU A 799 -10.38 0.65 35.92
C LEU A 799 -11.84 1.07 35.75
N ILE A 800 -12.77 0.10 35.86
CA ILE A 800 -14.21 0.34 35.70
C ILE A 800 -14.92 0.07 37.04
N GLU A 801 -15.49 1.12 37.64
CA GLU A 801 -16.23 1.05 38.89
C GLU A 801 -17.74 0.85 38.64
N GLY A 802 -18.48 0.38 39.64
CA GLY A 802 -19.92 0.09 39.52
C GLY A 802 -20.74 1.23 38.92
N TYR A 803 -20.56 2.46 39.41
CA TYR A 803 -21.30 3.63 38.88
C TYR A 803 -21.00 3.94 37.41
N MET A 804 -19.83 3.53 36.89
CA MET A 804 -19.52 3.68 35.47
C MET A 804 -20.33 2.69 34.64
N VAL A 805 -20.48 1.45 35.14
CA VAL A 805 -21.33 0.43 34.52
C VAL A 805 -22.80 0.84 34.57
N ASP A 806 -23.26 1.41 35.68
CA ASP A 806 -24.62 1.95 35.83
C ASP A 806 -24.92 3.04 34.79
N SER A 807 -23.91 3.81 34.40
CA SER A 807 -24.03 4.89 33.41
C SER A 807 -24.07 4.42 31.94
N MET A 808 -23.72 3.16 31.67
CA MET A 808 -23.75 2.59 30.33
C MET A 808 -25.18 2.43 29.80
N ARG A 809 -25.32 2.16 28.50
CA ARG A 809 -26.63 1.97 27.86
C ARG A 809 -27.15 0.55 28.10
N PRO A 810 -28.47 0.33 28.15
CA PRO A 810 -29.02 -1.03 28.13
C PRO A 810 -28.60 -1.79 26.87
N GLY A 811 -28.23 -3.05 27.05
CA GLY A 811 -27.69 -3.92 26.00
C GLY A 811 -26.18 -3.79 25.78
N SER A 812 -25.48 -2.94 26.53
CA SER A 812 -24.02 -2.84 26.49
C SER A 812 -23.32 -4.11 26.99
N VAL A 813 -22.08 -4.31 26.56
CA VAL A 813 -21.26 -5.48 26.93
C VAL A 813 -19.91 -5.04 27.51
N ILE A 814 -19.49 -5.67 28.61
CA ILE A 814 -18.15 -5.55 29.17
C ILE A 814 -17.46 -6.90 29.07
N VAL A 815 -16.26 -6.94 28.50
CA VAL A 815 -15.41 -8.13 28.45
C VAL A 815 -14.13 -7.87 29.22
N ASP A 816 -13.95 -8.59 30.33
CA ASP A 816 -12.83 -8.37 31.24
C ASP A 816 -11.78 -9.47 31.12
N LEU A 817 -10.70 -9.18 30.38
CA LEU A 817 -9.56 -10.09 30.23
C LEU A 817 -8.61 -10.06 31.44
N GLY A 818 -8.77 -9.10 32.36
CA GLY A 818 -7.98 -9.00 33.59
C GLY A 818 -8.48 -9.88 34.73
N VAL A 819 -9.46 -10.77 34.48
CA VAL A 819 -10.20 -11.53 35.51
C VAL A 819 -9.33 -12.49 36.35
N GLU A 820 -8.25 -13.04 35.77
CA GLU A 820 -7.31 -13.91 36.50
C GLU A 820 -6.68 -13.19 37.70
N GLY A 821 -6.37 -11.90 37.55
CA GLY A 821 -5.83 -11.04 38.61
C GLY A 821 -6.88 -10.32 39.45
N GLY A 822 -8.16 -10.72 39.36
CA GLY A 822 -9.28 -10.12 40.11
C GLY A 822 -10.23 -9.25 39.27
N GLY A 823 -9.90 -8.96 38.01
CA GLY A 823 -10.73 -8.20 37.07
C GLY A 823 -10.45 -6.70 37.08
N ASN A 824 -10.52 -6.07 35.90
CA ASN A 824 -10.46 -4.61 35.77
C ASN A 824 -11.80 -3.93 36.04
N CYS A 825 -12.92 -4.65 35.92
CA CYS A 825 -14.24 -4.17 36.31
C CYS A 825 -14.61 -4.69 37.70
N GLU A 826 -15.09 -3.80 38.57
CA GLU A 826 -15.51 -4.11 39.95
C GLU A 826 -16.57 -5.23 40.01
N LEU A 827 -17.47 -5.25 39.02
CA LEU A 827 -18.60 -6.17 38.95
C LEU A 827 -18.27 -7.50 38.25
N THR A 828 -17.02 -7.72 37.81
CA THR A 828 -16.63 -8.96 37.14
C THR A 828 -16.70 -10.16 38.09
N ARG A 829 -17.38 -11.23 37.66
CA ARG A 829 -17.39 -12.53 38.33
C ARG A 829 -16.50 -13.51 37.57
N LYS A 830 -15.54 -14.11 38.28
CA LYS A 830 -14.55 -15.00 37.67
C LYS A 830 -15.20 -16.24 37.06
N GLY A 831 -14.98 -16.45 35.76
CA GLY A 831 -15.50 -17.59 35.01
C GLY A 831 -16.94 -17.47 34.54
N GLU A 832 -17.64 -16.37 34.86
CA GLU A 832 -19.06 -16.21 34.58
C GLU A 832 -19.34 -15.13 33.53
N SER A 833 -20.46 -15.32 32.82
CA SER A 833 -21.11 -14.28 32.01
C SER A 833 -22.51 -14.07 32.56
N TYR A 834 -22.84 -12.84 32.98
CA TYR A 834 -24.14 -12.55 33.58
C TYR A 834 -24.63 -11.16 33.22
N LEU A 835 -25.94 -10.96 33.31
CA LEU A 835 -26.59 -9.70 33.00
C LEU A 835 -26.77 -8.90 34.30
N TYR A 836 -26.00 -7.83 34.45
CA TYR A 836 -26.07 -6.94 35.61
C TYR A 836 -27.27 -5.99 35.47
N GLU A 837 -28.12 -5.97 36.50
CA GLU A 837 -29.37 -5.18 36.58
C GLU A 837 -30.28 -5.25 35.34
N GLN A 838 -30.31 -6.42 34.66
CA GLN A 838 -31.04 -6.59 33.39
C GLN A 838 -30.61 -5.59 32.29
N LYS A 839 -29.40 -5.04 32.39
CA LYS A 839 -28.95 -3.89 31.60
C LYS A 839 -27.64 -4.13 30.86
N VAL A 840 -26.56 -4.49 31.56
CA VAL A 840 -25.21 -4.63 30.97
C VAL A 840 -24.73 -6.07 31.11
N ARG A 841 -24.32 -6.69 30.00
CA ARG A 841 -23.72 -8.03 30.02
C ARG A 841 -22.27 -7.91 30.44
N ILE A 842 -21.86 -8.62 31.50
CA ILE A 842 -20.47 -8.65 31.97
C ILE A 842 -19.92 -10.04 31.77
N ILE A 843 -18.84 -10.15 30.98
CA ILE A 843 -18.17 -11.40 30.62
C ILE A 843 -16.81 -11.45 31.32
N GLY A 844 -16.66 -12.39 32.25
CA GLY A 844 -15.44 -12.63 33.03
C GLY A 844 -14.82 -14.00 32.79
N TYR A 845 -14.87 -14.52 31.56
CA TYR A 845 -14.29 -15.83 31.23
C TYR A 845 -12.77 -15.86 31.40
N THR A 846 -12.26 -16.93 32.01
CA THR A 846 -10.82 -17.16 32.22
C THR A 846 -10.18 -18.01 31.11
N ASP A 847 -11.00 -18.58 30.22
CA ASP A 847 -10.64 -19.59 29.23
C ASP A 847 -10.73 -19.08 27.78
N MET A 848 -10.56 -17.77 27.55
CA MET A 848 -10.74 -17.14 26.24
C MET A 848 -9.95 -17.81 25.10
N ALA A 849 -8.70 -18.19 25.34
CA ALA A 849 -7.91 -18.91 24.35
C ALA A 849 -8.42 -20.35 24.10
N SER A 850 -8.96 -21.00 25.13
CA SER A 850 -9.51 -22.36 25.03
C SER A 850 -10.82 -22.41 24.24
N ARG A 851 -11.53 -21.28 24.15
CA ARG A 851 -12.72 -21.13 23.28
C ARG A 851 -12.39 -21.06 21.79
N MET A 852 -11.11 -20.95 21.44
CA MET A 852 -10.56 -21.10 20.08
C MET A 852 -9.46 -22.16 20.08
N ALA A 853 -9.80 -23.35 20.62
CA ALA A 853 -8.84 -24.40 20.95
C ALA A 853 -7.93 -24.83 19.80
N ASP A 854 -8.45 -24.96 18.57
CA ASP A 854 -7.63 -25.27 17.38
C ASP A 854 -6.52 -24.23 17.19
N GLN A 855 -6.89 -22.98 16.92
CA GLN A 855 -5.94 -21.89 16.65
C GLN A 855 -4.96 -21.69 17.81
N ALA A 856 -5.45 -21.81 19.04
CA ALA A 856 -4.64 -21.68 20.24
C ALA A 856 -3.62 -22.81 20.41
N SER A 857 -4.02 -24.05 20.12
CA SER A 857 -3.13 -25.22 20.12
C SER A 857 -2.11 -25.13 18.99
N THR A 858 -2.53 -24.69 17.80
CA THR A 858 -1.64 -24.51 16.64
C THR A 858 -0.56 -23.46 16.91
N MET A 859 -0.92 -22.31 17.47
CA MET A 859 0.06 -21.28 17.84
C MET A 859 0.98 -21.74 18.98
N PHE A 860 0.43 -22.39 20.01
CA PHE A 860 1.22 -22.93 21.12
C PHE A 860 2.22 -23.98 20.64
N ALA A 861 1.79 -24.92 19.79
CA ALA A 861 2.64 -25.95 19.19
C ALA A 861 3.75 -25.33 18.34
N ALA A 862 3.47 -24.27 17.59
CA ALA A 862 4.49 -23.53 16.84
C ALA A 862 5.52 -22.88 17.78
N ASN A 863 5.10 -22.32 18.93
CA ASN A 863 6.04 -21.85 19.95
C ASN A 863 6.92 -22.99 20.49
N MET A 864 6.37 -24.19 20.67
CA MET A 864 7.14 -25.37 21.14
C MET A 864 8.18 -25.82 20.10
N LEU A 865 7.83 -25.83 18.81
CA LEU A 865 8.78 -26.09 17.73
C LEU A 865 9.90 -25.05 17.68
N ASN A 866 9.57 -23.77 17.89
CA ASN A 866 10.56 -22.70 17.95
C ASN A 866 11.48 -22.83 19.18
N PHE A 867 10.94 -23.26 20.33
CA PHE A 867 11.72 -23.58 21.51
C PHE A 867 12.74 -24.69 21.23
N LEU A 868 12.29 -25.81 20.65
CA LEU A 868 13.19 -26.92 20.28
C LEU A 868 14.29 -26.45 19.31
N THR A 869 13.90 -25.67 18.29
CA THR A 869 14.82 -25.14 17.28
C THR A 869 15.83 -24.16 17.88
N HIS A 870 15.42 -23.33 18.84
CA HIS A 870 16.30 -22.39 19.54
C HIS A 870 17.39 -23.13 20.32
N VAL A 871 17.03 -24.16 21.08
CA VAL A 871 17.99 -24.99 21.82
C VAL A 871 19.01 -25.63 20.87
N HIS A 872 18.56 -26.16 19.73
CA HIS A 872 19.47 -26.70 18.71
C HIS A 872 20.44 -25.66 18.16
N SER A 873 20.01 -24.42 17.93
CA SER A 873 20.88 -23.38 17.38
C SER A 873 22.07 -23.01 18.27
N LYS A 874 21.99 -23.35 19.57
CA LYS A 874 23.07 -23.10 20.55
C LYS A 874 24.17 -24.16 20.52
N GLY A 875 23.95 -25.25 19.79
CA GLY A 875 24.96 -26.26 19.53
C GLY A 875 25.89 -25.97 18.36
N PRO A 876 27.05 -26.64 18.29
CA PRO A 876 27.92 -26.66 17.11
C PRO A 876 27.12 -27.05 15.85
N GLU A 877 27.43 -26.43 14.71
CA GLU A 877 26.66 -26.58 13.48
C GLU A 877 26.57 -28.04 12.99
N GLU A 878 27.64 -28.81 13.20
CA GLU A 878 27.77 -30.24 12.88
C GLU A 878 26.92 -31.15 13.78
N ALA A 879 26.43 -30.63 14.92
CA ALA A 879 25.71 -31.39 15.94
C ALA A 879 24.25 -30.95 16.12
N ARG A 880 23.63 -30.20 15.18
CA ARG A 880 22.24 -29.70 15.32
C ARG A 880 21.15 -30.72 14.95
N ASP A 881 21.25 -31.94 15.48
CA ASP A 881 20.25 -33.00 15.33
C ASP A 881 19.40 -33.19 16.60
N ALA A 882 18.33 -33.99 16.52
CA ALA A 882 17.47 -34.25 17.68
C ALA A 882 18.19 -35.00 18.82
N ARG A 883 19.28 -35.74 18.55
CA ARG A 883 20.02 -36.52 19.55
C ARG A 883 20.81 -35.62 20.50
N SER A 884 21.34 -34.52 19.99
CA SER A 884 22.09 -33.56 20.79
C SER A 884 21.21 -32.58 21.56
N PHE A 885 19.88 -32.59 21.34
CA PHE A 885 18.94 -31.67 22.00
C PHE A 885 19.17 -31.57 23.50
N GLU A 886 19.17 -32.72 24.18
CA GLU A 886 19.34 -32.79 25.62
C GLU A 886 20.72 -32.28 26.05
N SER A 887 21.78 -32.63 25.30
CA SER A 887 23.13 -32.13 25.58
C SER A 887 23.23 -30.60 25.45
N HIS A 888 22.56 -30.01 24.46
CA HIS A 888 22.53 -28.56 24.25
C HIS A 888 21.68 -27.86 25.31
N LEU A 889 20.54 -28.44 25.69
CA LEU A 889 19.71 -27.94 26.77
C LEU A 889 20.52 -27.92 28.07
N GLU A 890 21.18 -29.03 28.39
CA GLU A 890 22.02 -29.22 29.59
C GLU A 890 23.21 -28.26 29.64
N ALA A 891 23.89 -28.03 28.51
CA ALA A 891 25.00 -27.08 28.43
C ALA A 891 24.54 -25.64 28.72
N ASN A 892 23.34 -25.27 28.25
CA ASN A 892 22.78 -23.93 28.40
C ASN A 892 22.08 -23.71 29.75
N ILE A 893 21.85 -24.76 30.53
CA ILE A 893 21.36 -24.65 31.91
C ILE A 893 22.47 -24.23 32.87
N LYS A 894 23.73 -24.62 32.62
CA LYS A 894 24.88 -24.35 33.52
C LYS A 894 25.12 -22.83 33.72
N GLU A 895 25.75 -22.44 34.81
CA GLU A 895 26.05 -21.03 35.09
C GLU A 895 27.40 -20.66 34.47
N SER A 896 27.39 -20.38 33.17
CA SER A 896 28.56 -19.92 32.40
C SER A 896 28.22 -18.62 31.65
N PRO A 897 29.20 -17.73 31.39
CA PRO A 897 29.01 -16.57 30.51
C PRO A 897 28.49 -16.92 29.11
N GLU A 898 28.72 -18.14 28.65
CA GLU A 898 28.32 -18.65 27.34
C GLU A 898 26.91 -19.26 27.31
N SER A 899 26.26 -19.40 28.47
CA SER A 899 24.95 -20.06 28.58
C SER A 899 23.80 -19.18 28.10
N ASP A 900 22.83 -19.79 27.43
CA ASP A 900 21.70 -19.06 26.85
C ASP A 900 20.72 -18.51 27.91
N ILE A 901 20.50 -17.20 27.83
CA ILE A 901 19.62 -16.47 28.76
C ILE A 901 18.17 -16.94 28.70
N ILE A 902 17.67 -17.37 27.53
CA ILE A 902 16.28 -17.81 27.38
C ILE A 902 16.10 -19.16 28.07
N VAL A 903 16.98 -20.13 27.77
CA VAL A 903 16.96 -21.47 28.39
C VAL A 903 17.02 -21.36 29.92
N ARG A 904 17.95 -20.58 30.48
CA ARG A 904 18.01 -20.37 31.94
C ARG A 904 16.80 -19.66 32.50
N SER A 905 16.14 -18.81 31.71
CA SER A 905 14.96 -18.07 32.18
C SER A 905 13.73 -18.96 32.30
N ILE A 906 13.58 -20.01 31.49
CA ILE A 906 12.38 -20.85 31.44
C ILE A 906 12.46 -22.10 32.33
N VAL A 907 13.66 -22.61 32.62
CA VAL A 907 13.85 -23.78 33.49
C VAL A 907 13.65 -23.37 34.96
N CYS A 908 12.62 -23.93 35.60
CA CYS A 908 12.18 -23.55 36.95
C CYS A 908 12.81 -24.40 38.06
N CYS A 909 12.86 -25.71 37.86
CA CYS A 909 13.50 -26.66 38.79
C CYS A 909 14.20 -27.77 38.01
N LYS A 910 15.25 -28.33 38.61
CA LYS A 910 16.03 -29.42 38.02
C LYS A 910 16.58 -30.35 39.10
N ASP A 911 16.48 -31.66 38.88
CA ASP A 911 17.03 -32.73 39.73
C ASP A 911 16.67 -32.60 41.22
N GLY A 912 15.49 -32.07 41.53
CA GLY A 912 15.02 -31.85 42.90
C GLY A 912 15.73 -30.72 43.67
N GLN A 913 16.56 -29.91 43.01
CA GLN A 913 17.21 -28.75 43.61
C GLN A 913 16.36 -27.48 43.44
N SER A 914 16.11 -26.77 44.56
CA SER A 914 15.51 -25.42 44.60
C SER A 914 16.55 -24.47 45.20
N PRO A 915 17.05 -23.47 44.44
CA PRO A 915 16.32 -22.24 44.10
C PRO A 915 16.23 -22.00 42.58
N PRO A 916 15.44 -21.01 42.09
CA PRO A 916 15.46 -20.65 40.68
C PRO A 916 16.91 -20.42 40.23
N LEU A 917 17.31 -21.02 39.11
CA LEU A 917 18.61 -20.75 38.50
C LEU A 917 18.81 -19.25 38.48
N LYS A 918 19.92 -18.77 39.06
CA LYS A 918 20.21 -17.34 39.13
C LYS A 918 20.15 -16.80 37.70
N VAL A 919 19.16 -15.96 37.40
CA VAL A 919 19.01 -15.36 36.08
C VAL A 919 20.30 -14.60 35.83
N LEU A 920 21.01 -14.92 34.74
CA LEU A 920 22.21 -14.19 34.37
C LEU A 920 21.82 -12.71 34.30
N LYS A 921 22.51 -11.87 35.09
CA LYS A 921 22.32 -10.42 34.97
C LYS A 921 22.65 -10.08 33.52
N MET A 922 21.70 -9.51 32.80
CA MET A 922 21.99 -8.95 31.48
C MET A 922 23.22 -8.05 31.62
N PRO A 923 24.18 -8.11 30.68
CA PRO A 923 25.04 -6.96 30.47
C PRO A 923 24.11 -5.75 30.41
N PRO A 924 24.40 -4.64 31.13
CA PRO A 924 23.59 -3.45 30.97
C PRO A 924 23.44 -3.22 29.46
N PRO A 925 22.21 -2.91 28.97
CA PRO A 925 22.08 -2.52 27.57
C PRO A 925 23.20 -1.52 27.30
N PRO A 926 23.95 -1.63 26.18
CA PRO A 926 24.95 -0.63 25.86
C PRO A 926 24.30 0.70 26.14
N GLN A 927 24.87 1.47 27.08
CA GLN A 927 24.26 2.73 27.50
C GLN A 927 23.93 3.42 26.19
N PRO A 928 22.65 3.83 25.96
CA PRO A 928 22.37 4.62 24.78
C PRO A 928 23.40 5.72 24.81
N SER A 929 24.28 5.75 23.79
CA SER A 929 25.24 6.84 23.60
C SER A 929 24.46 8.10 23.93
N PRO A 930 24.94 8.92 24.90
CA PRO A 930 24.13 9.93 25.56
C PRO A 930 23.27 10.57 24.49
N ALA A 931 21.95 10.38 24.61
CA ALA A 931 21.02 10.78 23.58
C ALA A 931 21.46 12.17 23.17
N VAL A 932 21.93 12.31 21.92
CA VAL A 932 22.04 13.64 21.33
C VAL A 932 20.67 14.22 21.62
N PRO A 933 20.57 15.25 22.47
CA PRO A 933 19.28 15.68 22.98
C PRO A 933 18.41 15.82 21.75
N LYS A 934 17.35 15.00 21.67
CA LYS A 934 16.28 15.23 20.72
C LYS A 934 15.78 16.59 21.15
N LYS A 935 16.30 17.62 20.48
CA LYS A 935 15.96 19.00 20.70
C LYS A 935 14.45 18.99 20.65
N ALA A 936 13.81 19.35 21.77
CA ALA A 936 12.38 19.29 21.93
C ALA A 936 11.73 19.58 20.59
N GLU A 937 11.04 18.58 20.03
CA GLU A 937 10.20 18.78 18.86
C GLU A 937 9.18 19.82 19.32
N THR A 938 9.50 21.08 19.02
CA THR A 938 8.50 22.12 18.98
C THR A 938 7.45 21.58 18.03
N PRO A 939 6.16 21.55 18.38
CA PRO A 939 5.13 21.04 17.48
C PRO A 939 5.28 21.77 16.15
N GLN A 940 5.85 21.09 15.17
CA GLN A 940 6.01 21.61 13.82
C GLN A 940 4.66 21.37 13.16
N SER A 941 3.84 22.42 13.16
CA SER A 941 2.81 22.59 12.14
C SER A 941 3.44 22.38 10.76
N PRO A 942 2.72 21.73 9.82
CA PRO A 942 3.20 21.53 8.47
C PRO A 942 3.65 22.85 7.83
N GLY A 943 4.85 22.81 7.23
CA GLY A 943 5.67 23.96 6.88
C GLY A 943 4.99 25.00 5.99
N GLN A 944 4.99 26.24 6.48
CA GLN A 944 4.97 27.43 5.65
C GLN A 944 6.41 27.80 5.28
N GLY A 945 6.78 27.59 4.02
CA GLY A 945 7.86 28.34 3.38
C GLY A 945 7.42 29.79 3.15
N GLY A 946 8.27 30.74 3.54
CA GLY A 946 7.91 32.13 3.77
C GLY A 946 7.28 32.88 2.60
N VAL A 947 6.17 33.57 2.91
CA VAL A 947 5.82 34.87 2.35
C VAL A 947 6.16 35.89 3.44
N SER A 948 6.95 36.90 3.09
CA SER A 948 7.33 38.00 3.98
C SER A 948 6.11 38.62 4.65
N GLN A 949 6.26 38.90 5.95
CA GLN A 949 5.31 39.58 6.81
C GLN A 949 4.76 40.86 6.15
N VAL A 950 3.44 40.86 5.89
CA VAL A 950 2.67 42.10 5.86
C VAL A 950 2.06 42.24 7.25
N ASN A 951 2.47 43.31 7.94
CA ASN A 951 2.06 43.61 9.31
C ASN A 951 0.54 43.61 9.49
N ALA A 952 0.09 42.88 10.50
CA ALA A 952 -1.29 42.84 10.93
C ALA A 952 -1.70 44.18 11.55
N VAL A 953 -2.78 44.76 11.01
CA VAL A 953 -3.68 45.66 11.75
C VAL A 953 -5.08 45.06 11.67
N GLY A 954 -5.55 44.53 12.80
CA GLY A 954 -6.97 44.42 13.18
C GLY A 954 -7.86 43.35 12.49
N GLY A 955 -8.41 42.45 13.30
CA GLY A 955 -9.64 41.69 12.98
C GLY A 955 -9.42 40.17 12.80
N GLY A 956 -10.13 39.36 13.59
CA GLY A 956 -9.96 37.91 13.68
C GLY A 956 -10.07 37.15 12.35
N VAL A 957 -9.21 36.16 12.15
CA VAL A 957 -9.13 35.36 10.92
C VAL A 957 -9.41 33.89 11.26
N LEU A 958 -10.39 33.30 10.56
CA LEU A 958 -10.69 31.87 10.56
C LEU A 958 -9.44 31.04 10.25
N ALA A 959 -9.38 29.79 10.76
CA ALA A 959 -8.33 28.83 10.43
C ALA A 959 -8.10 28.77 8.91
N SER A 960 -6.84 28.67 8.45
CA SER A 960 -6.44 28.80 7.04
C SER A 960 -7.25 27.93 6.06
N SER A 961 -7.68 26.73 6.47
CA SER A 961 -8.57 25.86 5.68
C SER A 961 -10.02 26.35 5.62
N GLN A 962 -10.54 26.92 6.71
CA GLN A 962 -11.88 27.53 6.77
C GLN A 962 -11.92 28.86 6.01
N PHE A 963 -10.82 29.62 6.01
CA PHE A 963 -10.68 30.84 5.21
C PHE A 963 -10.62 30.52 3.70
N LEU A 964 -9.89 29.49 3.29
CA LEU A 964 -9.89 28.99 1.90
C LEU A 964 -11.27 28.47 1.47
N LEU A 965 -11.99 27.77 2.36
CA LEU A 965 -13.38 27.34 2.12
C LEU A 965 -14.34 28.53 1.98
N LEU A 966 -14.19 29.57 2.79
CA LEU A 966 -15.00 30.78 2.68
C LEU A 966 -14.68 31.58 1.40
N ILE A 967 -13.41 31.65 1.00
CA ILE A 967 -13.01 32.27 -0.27
C ILE A 967 -13.59 31.50 -1.44
N SER A 968 -13.46 30.18 -1.46
CA SER A 968 -14.00 29.34 -2.55
C SER A 968 -15.52 29.40 -2.59
N ALA A 969 -16.21 29.37 -1.44
CA ALA A 969 -17.65 29.60 -1.37
C ALA A 969 -18.03 31.01 -1.86
N GLY A 970 -17.28 32.04 -1.47
CA GLY A 970 -17.49 33.42 -1.93
C GLY A 970 -17.30 33.59 -3.44
N ILE A 971 -16.28 32.95 -4.02
CA ILE A 971 -16.05 32.92 -5.47
C ILE A 971 -17.21 32.23 -6.18
N LEU A 972 -17.69 31.09 -5.66
CA LEU A 972 -18.83 30.39 -6.24
C LEU A 972 -20.12 31.22 -6.17
N VAL A 973 -20.35 31.98 -5.09
CA VAL A 973 -21.48 32.91 -4.98
C VAL A 973 -21.36 34.06 -6.00
N ILE A 974 -20.17 34.64 -6.17
CA ILE A 974 -19.94 35.68 -7.17
C ILE A 974 -20.18 35.12 -8.58
N ILE A 975 -19.68 33.93 -8.88
CA ILE A 975 -19.92 33.25 -10.15
C ILE A 975 -21.42 33.01 -10.36
N ALA A 976 -22.14 32.53 -9.33
CA ALA A 976 -23.58 32.27 -9.42
C ALA A 976 -24.44 33.53 -9.66
N ILE A 977 -23.97 34.71 -9.25
CA ILE A 977 -24.69 35.98 -9.45
C ILE A 977 -24.50 36.51 -10.88
N TRP A 978 -23.34 36.28 -11.50
CA TRP A 978 -22.95 36.93 -12.76
C TRP A 978 -22.83 35.98 -13.96
N ALA A 979 -22.89 34.66 -13.75
CA ALA A 979 -22.72 33.68 -14.82
C ALA A 979 -24.06 33.21 -15.41
N PRO A 980 -24.12 32.95 -16.73
CA PRO A 980 -25.25 32.29 -17.40
C PRO A 980 -25.54 30.90 -16.84
N ARG A 981 -26.79 30.45 -16.98
CA ARG A 981 -27.26 29.15 -16.49
C ARG A 981 -26.49 27.97 -17.10
N THR A 982 -26.24 28.03 -18.40
CA THR A 982 -25.47 27.03 -19.16
C THR A 982 -24.07 26.82 -18.58
N PHE A 983 -23.38 27.92 -18.22
CA PHE A 983 -22.07 27.85 -17.56
C PHE A 983 -22.15 27.21 -16.17
N ILE A 984 -23.17 27.54 -15.38
CA ILE A 984 -23.36 26.95 -14.04
C ILE A 984 -23.58 25.44 -14.13
N ASP A 985 -24.35 24.96 -15.11
CA ASP A 985 -24.59 23.53 -15.31
C ASP A 985 -23.29 22.79 -15.64
N LEU A 986 -22.49 23.32 -16.58
CA LEU A 986 -21.20 22.74 -16.95
C LEU A 986 -20.19 22.82 -15.80
N LEU A 987 -20.20 23.90 -15.02
CA LEU A 987 -19.38 24.04 -13.83
C LEU A 987 -19.76 23.02 -12.75
N MET A 988 -21.05 22.76 -12.55
CA MET A 988 -21.52 21.72 -11.62
C MET A 988 -21.04 20.34 -12.07
N VAL A 989 -21.19 20.02 -13.36
CA VAL A 989 -20.69 18.77 -13.94
C VAL A 989 -19.18 18.64 -13.77
N PHE A 990 -18.41 19.72 -14.02
CA PHE A 990 -16.97 19.76 -13.82
C PHE A 990 -16.57 19.45 -12.36
N VAL A 991 -17.23 20.10 -11.39
CA VAL A 991 -16.94 19.91 -9.96
C VAL A 991 -17.24 18.47 -9.53
N LEU A 992 -18.41 17.93 -9.91
CA LEU A 992 -18.79 16.56 -9.57
C LEU A 992 -17.87 15.53 -10.24
N ALA A 993 -17.54 15.73 -11.51
CA ALA A 993 -16.59 14.88 -12.22
C ALA A 993 -15.18 14.96 -11.61
N GLY A 994 -14.77 16.12 -11.10
CA GLY A 994 -13.52 16.29 -10.36
C GLY A 994 -13.50 15.46 -9.07
N PHE A 995 -14.58 15.46 -8.28
CA PHE A 995 -14.70 14.62 -7.08
C PHE A 995 -14.67 13.12 -7.42
N VAL A 996 -15.43 12.71 -8.43
CA VAL A 996 -15.47 11.31 -8.87
C VAL A 996 -14.09 10.88 -9.39
N GLY A 997 -13.45 11.71 -10.23
CA GLY A 997 -12.11 11.47 -10.75
C GLY A 997 -11.07 11.34 -9.64
N TYR A 998 -11.15 12.19 -8.61
CA TYR A 998 -10.30 12.09 -7.42
C TYR A 998 -10.43 10.73 -6.72
N MET A 999 -11.67 10.30 -6.45
CA MET A 999 -11.92 9.02 -5.79
C MET A 999 -11.50 7.81 -6.63
N LEU A 1000 -11.66 7.87 -7.96
CA LEU A 1000 -11.29 6.77 -8.85
C LEU A 1000 -9.78 6.59 -8.95
N VAL A 1001 -9.04 7.70 -9.07
CA VAL A 1001 -7.59 7.66 -9.28
C VAL A 1001 -6.83 7.34 -7.99
N TRP A 1002 -7.26 7.86 -6.85
CA TRP A 1002 -6.57 7.64 -5.57
C TRP A 1002 -6.51 6.16 -5.15
N ASN A 1003 -7.45 5.36 -5.63
CA ASN A 1003 -7.55 3.93 -5.31
C ASN A 1003 -6.80 3.01 -6.29
N VAL A 1004 -5.99 3.57 -7.21
CA VAL A 1004 -5.22 2.78 -8.18
C VAL A 1004 -3.95 2.24 -7.53
N GLN A 1005 -3.66 0.95 -7.74
CA GLN A 1005 -2.42 0.34 -7.26
C GLN A 1005 -1.19 0.98 -7.92
N PRO A 1006 -0.06 1.20 -7.20
CA PRO A 1006 1.15 1.81 -7.75
C PRO A 1006 1.69 1.13 -9.02
N ALA A 1007 1.55 -0.19 -9.11
CA ALA A 1007 1.94 -0.97 -10.28
C ALA A 1007 1.17 -0.62 -11.57
N LEU A 1008 -0.03 -0.03 -11.43
CA LEU A 1008 -0.92 0.33 -12.52
C LEU A 1008 -0.91 1.82 -12.85
N HIS A 1009 -0.04 2.64 -12.22
CA HIS A 1009 0.07 4.07 -12.53
C HIS A 1009 0.49 4.36 -13.98
N THR A 1010 1.40 3.55 -14.56
CA THR A 1010 1.76 3.69 -15.99
C THR A 1010 0.58 3.36 -16.91
N PRO A 1011 -0.11 2.19 -16.77
CA PRO A 1011 -1.35 1.91 -17.48
C PRO A 1011 -2.44 2.98 -17.29
N LEU A 1012 -2.59 3.51 -16.06
CA LEU A 1012 -3.54 4.58 -15.76
C LEU A 1012 -3.24 5.83 -16.59
N MET A 1013 -1.99 6.28 -16.65
CA MET A 1013 -1.64 7.41 -17.51
C MET A 1013 -1.96 7.13 -18.98
N SER A 1014 -1.65 5.93 -19.47
CA SER A 1014 -1.96 5.59 -20.86
C SER A 1014 -3.47 5.57 -21.15
N VAL A 1015 -4.29 5.06 -20.23
CA VAL A 1015 -5.76 5.10 -20.35
C VAL A 1015 -6.28 6.52 -20.28
N SER A 1016 -5.83 7.33 -19.31
CA SER A 1016 -6.21 8.74 -19.20
C SER A 1016 -5.87 9.50 -20.48
N ASN A 1017 -4.71 9.23 -21.10
CA ASN A 1017 -4.34 9.83 -22.37
C ASN A 1017 -5.24 9.36 -23.53
N ALA A 1018 -5.56 8.07 -23.59
CA ALA A 1018 -6.49 7.55 -24.59
C ALA A 1018 -7.87 8.20 -24.46
N ILE A 1019 -8.34 8.34 -23.22
CA ILE A 1019 -9.58 8.99 -22.83
C ILE A 1019 -9.53 10.48 -23.20
N SER A 1020 -8.41 11.19 -23.03
CA SER A 1020 -8.26 12.60 -23.43
C SER A 1020 -8.40 12.82 -24.94
N GLY A 1021 -8.19 11.75 -25.73
CA GLY A 1021 -8.52 11.70 -27.16
C GLY A 1021 -10.01 11.93 -27.47
N GLN A 1022 -10.90 11.92 -26.47
CA GLN A 1022 -12.31 12.29 -26.62
C GLN A 1022 -12.52 13.67 -27.24
N VAL A 1023 -11.49 14.53 -27.22
CA VAL A 1023 -11.56 15.86 -27.82
C VAL A 1023 -11.97 15.76 -29.29
N VAL A 1024 -11.73 14.61 -29.95
CA VAL A 1024 -12.30 14.23 -31.27
C VAL A 1024 -13.78 14.60 -31.46
N LEU A 1025 -14.60 14.57 -30.41
CA LEU A 1025 -16.01 14.97 -30.46
C LEU A 1025 -16.17 16.43 -30.87
N GLY A 1026 -15.28 17.32 -30.43
CA GLY A 1026 -15.29 18.72 -30.82
C GLY A 1026 -15.00 18.91 -32.29
N GLY A 1027 -13.95 18.27 -32.80
CA GLY A 1027 -13.70 18.20 -34.25
C GLY A 1027 -14.89 17.65 -35.05
N ILE A 1028 -15.56 16.58 -34.57
CA ILE A 1028 -16.75 16.02 -35.22
C ILE A 1028 -17.89 17.03 -35.33
N PHE A 1029 -18.11 17.86 -34.30
CA PHE A 1029 -19.15 18.89 -34.35
C PHE A 1029 -18.77 20.10 -35.22
N MET A 1030 -17.47 20.36 -35.39
CA MET A 1030 -16.99 21.49 -36.20
C MET A 1030 -16.90 21.17 -37.70
N VAL A 1031 -16.85 19.89 -38.08
CA VAL A 1031 -16.59 19.46 -39.46
C VAL A 1031 -17.72 19.81 -40.44
N SER A 1032 -18.93 20.03 -39.93
CA SER A 1032 -20.10 20.44 -40.72
C SER A 1032 -20.24 21.96 -40.87
N SER A 1033 -19.27 22.74 -40.36
CA SER A 1033 -19.29 24.21 -40.50
C SER A 1033 -19.30 24.62 -41.97
N GLU A 1034 -20.02 25.70 -42.31
CA GLU A 1034 -20.02 26.27 -43.66
C GLU A 1034 -18.67 26.90 -44.03
N GLU A 1035 -17.84 27.23 -43.03
CA GLU A 1035 -16.52 27.83 -43.22
C GLU A 1035 -15.44 26.79 -43.49
N VAL A 1036 -14.83 26.86 -44.68
CA VAL A 1036 -13.74 25.94 -45.10
C VAL A 1036 -12.56 25.98 -44.12
N ALA A 1037 -12.25 27.16 -43.57
CA ALA A 1037 -11.16 27.29 -42.59
C ALA A 1037 -11.44 26.45 -41.33
N THR A 1038 -12.68 26.50 -40.82
CA THR A 1038 -13.13 25.72 -39.67
C THR A 1038 -13.11 24.23 -39.97
N GLN A 1039 -13.58 23.81 -41.14
CA GLN A 1039 -13.53 22.41 -41.59
C GLN A 1039 -12.09 21.87 -41.63
N VAL A 1040 -11.12 22.65 -42.13
CA VAL A 1040 -9.71 22.25 -42.17
C VAL A 1040 -9.15 22.01 -40.77
N PHE A 1041 -9.44 22.92 -39.82
CA PHE A 1041 -9.01 22.75 -38.43
C PHE A 1041 -9.73 21.59 -37.75
N ALA A 1042 -11.01 21.37 -38.04
CA ALA A 1042 -11.79 20.24 -37.55
C ALA A 1042 -11.20 18.90 -38.02
N VAL A 1043 -10.91 18.76 -39.32
CA VAL A 1043 -10.26 17.57 -39.90
C VAL A 1043 -8.90 17.31 -39.26
N ALA A 1044 -8.09 18.36 -39.04
CA ALA A 1044 -6.81 18.24 -38.38
C ALA A 1044 -6.95 17.82 -36.91
N ALA A 1045 -7.91 18.41 -36.18
CA ALA A 1045 -8.21 18.05 -34.79
C ALA A 1045 -8.68 16.60 -34.67
N ILE A 1046 -9.61 16.15 -35.52
CA ILE A 1046 -10.07 14.75 -35.56
C ILE A 1046 -8.90 13.81 -35.81
N ALA A 1047 -8.06 14.09 -36.82
CA ALA A 1047 -6.92 13.23 -37.14
C ALA A 1047 -5.94 13.11 -35.97
N ILE A 1048 -5.61 14.23 -35.32
CA ILE A 1048 -4.66 14.27 -34.19
C ILE A 1048 -5.26 13.59 -32.95
N ALA A 1049 -6.52 13.85 -32.64
CA ALA A 1049 -7.23 13.22 -31.53
C ALA A 1049 -7.35 11.70 -31.76
N ALA A 1050 -7.61 11.27 -32.99
CA ALA A 1050 -7.67 9.87 -33.38
C ALA A 1050 -6.33 9.14 -33.22
N ILE A 1051 -5.19 9.80 -33.52
CA ILE A 1051 -3.84 9.28 -33.22
C ILE A 1051 -3.71 9.03 -31.71
N ASN A 1052 -4.20 9.95 -30.88
CA ASN A 1052 -4.18 9.81 -29.44
C ASN A 1052 -5.05 8.61 -28.97
N ILE A 1053 -6.27 8.46 -29.49
CA ILE A 1053 -7.17 7.33 -29.17
C ILE A 1053 -6.52 6.00 -29.55
N GLY A 1054 -6.13 5.83 -30.81
CA GLY A 1054 -5.57 4.59 -31.33
C GLY A 1054 -4.26 4.23 -30.64
N GLY A 1055 -3.41 5.24 -30.41
CA GLY A 1055 -2.14 5.06 -29.71
C GLY A 1055 -2.31 4.73 -28.23
N GLY A 1056 -3.12 5.50 -27.50
CA GLY A 1056 -3.31 5.34 -26.06
C GLY A 1056 -3.95 3.99 -25.68
N PHE A 1057 -5.01 3.57 -26.38
CA PHE A 1057 -5.64 2.27 -26.09
C PHE A 1057 -4.74 1.09 -26.50
N MET A 1058 -3.99 1.20 -27.60
CA MET A 1058 -3.02 0.17 -28.00
C MET A 1058 -1.85 0.06 -27.02
N VAL A 1059 -1.27 1.18 -26.58
CA VAL A 1059 -0.22 1.21 -25.56
C VAL A 1059 -0.73 0.56 -24.26
N THR A 1060 -1.92 0.95 -23.81
CA THR A 1060 -2.53 0.36 -22.61
C THR A 1060 -2.74 -1.14 -22.79
N HIS A 1061 -3.29 -1.58 -23.92
CA HIS A 1061 -3.52 -2.99 -24.18
C HIS A 1061 -2.22 -3.79 -24.10
N ARG A 1062 -1.13 -3.29 -24.71
CA ARG A 1062 0.19 -3.92 -24.65
C ARG A 1062 0.73 -4.00 -23.22
N MET A 1063 0.61 -2.91 -22.46
CA MET A 1063 0.98 -2.87 -21.04
C MET A 1063 0.23 -3.94 -20.23
N LEU A 1064 -1.09 -3.96 -20.35
CA LEU A 1064 -1.98 -4.87 -19.62
C LEU A 1064 -1.85 -6.34 -20.04
N ALA A 1065 -1.49 -6.59 -21.30
CA ALA A 1065 -1.26 -7.95 -21.80
C ALA A 1065 -0.06 -8.63 -21.14
N MET A 1066 0.95 -7.87 -20.69
CA MET A 1066 2.14 -8.42 -20.03
C MET A 1066 1.89 -8.81 -18.57
N PHE A 1067 0.80 -8.34 -17.94
CA PHE A 1067 0.42 -8.76 -16.58
C PHE A 1067 -0.31 -10.12 -16.56
N LYS A 1068 -0.25 -10.92 -17.63
CA LYS A 1068 -0.80 -12.28 -17.63
C LYS A 1068 0.00 -13.15 -16.64
N ARG A 1069 -0.72 -13.84 -15.75
CA ARG A 1069 -0.39 -15.23 -15.42
C ARG A 1069 -0.67 -16.02 -16.70
N ASP A 1070 0.34 -16.62 -17.30
CA ASP A 1070 0.06 -17.72 -18.20
C ASP A 1070 -0.66 -18.76 -17.35
N ALA A 1071 -1.95 -18.96 -17.63
CA ALA A 1071 -2.70 -20.12 -17.18
C ALA A 1071 -2.17 -21.30 -17.99
N SER A 1072 -0.99 -21.76 -17.61
CA SER A 1072 -0.58 -23.15 -17.68
C SER A 1072 -0.71 -23.70 -16.28
#